data_AF-A0A078A8H3-F1
#
_entry.id   AF-A0A078A8H3-F1
#
_cell.length_a   1.000
_cell.length_b   1.000
_cell.length_c   1.000
_cell.angle_alpha   90.00
_cell.angle_beta   90.00
_cell.angle_gamma   90.00
#
_symmetry.space_group_name_H-M   'P 1'
#
loop_
_entity.id
_entity.type
_entity.pdbx_description
1 polymer ?
#
loop_
_entity_poly.entity_id
_entity_poly.type
_entity_poly.pdbx_seq_one_letter_code
_entity_poly.pdbx_strand_id
1 'polypeptide(L)'
;MGTIDISPDQFDAQDQPVLLKDNQLQSYQLFLDLVHNKKRMKQMDERNYLGLSNVAVNKETDNEQMEIDQSQESDQNLKSVMKIVFYSQVYCTKEYEYKFLPDKITLNDIAQRVFCVGDEQIYQNQEIRDISFFLINDVIYCQNQKVKVIKEYISKNLAEDSPQYEINSSDIKLSELNLKIGFPYLFRHNQSCDHIFIFHELRIHDQLLDNILEQQECQGIVQTYQSKNTKYDKFDIFKSNEKSKLQIGQECQQNEHSITSLPYWNQNDQLPCMYAGTLKSQIKPDKDHNLFYWLFKNTTLDNPNLILWINGGPGSSSMFGLFLENGPIEVKRISHQSNNPTDDFIVQLSKRGSWVDLADVLYLDQPVGVGFSFGDSILDRMDDGAQEFIEFIKNFMVKYPEYQQKPNGRKFYIAGESYSGKYIPLFAKYINEFNQQSLDLKIQLDSLFIGNPYLAPMINSQNTYKLGKAIGLFDDQNADQVAVLRQKCEEEITKDWEGALNTCEQTMTYINDIAGGVFKYDSRIFIYDWSPVEQVVYDFLQKSNRVQELYMALHIEKSTKVPIYEPQSDAVAQAYNYEVMVDYTSIIDDVLSADINVIIFAGEWDQGCGPAIHDIWIKNMKTVFLDYWNLARKIYFVKGANEDYQVAGYYRSDEKAKFTFLTIPKSGHFVPTQQLEITKQIISDYFQSQKLICHKSNQDDCLQSKIMCGYMNQCSQNGVCDEKTTGKCKCNEGYTGADCYSKLFELQDNQHQTYKLNGTQYLYFQFQENLSQGQKYVLEISSMFPFDAFFSGIDNEPNEFEYEIAFKSQTYLQLRSDEIQSLPKFKALVRSNAIDHYSNKFYQNTMRIDFSIY
;
A
#
# COMPACT_ATOMS: atom_id res chain seq x y z
N MET A 1 36.31 33.12 8.86
CA MET A 1 37.72 32.84 9.19
C MET A 1 37.74 32.06 10.49
N GLY A 2 38.35 30.87 10.48
CA GLY A 2 38.44 29.94 11.61
C GLY A 2 38.21 28.49 11.19
N THR A 3 39.13 27.93 10.40
CA THR A 3 39.21 26.50 10.03
C THR A 3 39.96 25.72 11.11
N ILE A 4 39.53 24.48 11.38
CA ILE A 4 40.32 23.47 12.08
C ILE A 4 40.48 22.28 11.13
N ASP A 5 41.71 22.12 10.65
CA ASP A 5 42.21 20.95 9.92
C ASP A 5 42.64 19.87 10.92
N ILE A 6 42.30 18.61 10.64
CA ILE A 6 43.02 17.45 11.17
C ILE A 6 43.24 16.46 10.03
N SER A 7 44.51 16.34 9.61
CA SER A 7 45.02 15.32 8.69
C SER A 7 45.33 14.02 9.44
N PRO A 8 45.11 12.84 8.82
CA PRO A 8 45.45 11.54 9.38
C PRO A 8 46.92 11.20 9.09
N ASP A 9 47.59 10.50 10.02
CA ASP A 9 48.49 9.37 9.72
C ASP A 9 49.18 8.80 10.97
N GLN A 10 49.48 7.50 10.86
CA GLN A 10 50.34 6.63 11.69
C GLN A 10 49.67 5.86 12.83
N PHE A 11 49.34 4.60 12.56
CA PHE A 11 50.12 3.46 13.09
C PHE A 11 49.92 2.24 12.18
N ASP A 12 51.03 1.68 11.70
CA ASP A 12 51.12 0.46 10.91
C ASP A 12 51.92 -0.60 11.68
N ALA A 13 51.72 -1.84 11.26
CA ALA A 13 52.57 -3.02 11.35
C ALA A 13 52.31 -4.11 12.42
N GLN A 14 51.76 -5.22 11.88
CA GLN A 14 52.29 -6.59 11.93
C GLN A 14 51.85 -7.52 13.09
N ASP A 15 50.98 -8.49 12.75
CA ASP A 15 51.35 -9.92 12.77
C ASP A 15 50.26 -10.82 12.14
N GLN A 16 50.66 -11.59 11.12
CA GLN A 16 50.08 -12.80 10.52
C GLN A 16 51.29 -13.54 9.91
N PRO A 17 51.31 -14.89 9.67
CA PRO A 17 50.16 -15.75 9.35
C PRO A 17 50.26 -17.21 9.93
N VAL A 18 49.25 -18.07 9.65
CA VAL A 18 49.41 -19.34 8.91
C VAL A 18 48.07 -20.10 8.78
N LEU A 19 47.77 -20.42 7.51
CA LEU A 19 46.75 -21.28 6.92
C LEU A 19 46.60 -22.69 7.53
N LEU A 20 45.38 -23.24 7.47
CA LEU A 20 45.12 -24.58 6.89
C LEU A 20 43.74 -24.63 6.21
N LYS A 21 43.69 -25.39 5.10
CA LYS A 21 42.71 -25.45 4.02
C LYS A 21 41.53 -26.41 4.24
N ASP A 22 40.43 -26.09 3.55
CA ASP A 22 39.49 -26.91 2.76
C ASP A 22 38.78 -28.15 3.34
N ASN A 23 37.44 -28.05 3.25
CA ASN A 23 36.49 -28.93 2.53
C ASN A 23 35.40 -29.70 3.29
N GLN A 24 34.17 -29.30 2.93
CA GLN A 24 32.96 -30.09 2.62
C GLN A 24 32.03 -30.62 3.73
N LEU A 25 30.78 -30.13 3.60
CA LEU A 25 29.49 -30.83 3.75
C LEU A 25 29.22 -31.66 5.02
N GLN A 26 28.36 -31.14 5.91
CA GLN A 26 26.98 -31.67 6.10
C GLN A 26 26.27 -30.98 7.28
N SER A 27 25.20 -30.25 6.94
CA SER A 27 23.86 -30.29 7.54
C SER A 27 23.66 -30.54 9.04
N TYR A 28 23.03 -29.55 9.70
CA TYR A 28 21.85 -29.73 10.55
C TYR A 28 21.98 -30.58 11.83
N GLN A 29 22.74 -30.14 12.86
CA GLN A 29 22.49 -30.61 14.24
C GLN A 29 23.20 -29.76 15.34
N LEU A 30 22.94 -28.46 15.47
CA LEU A 30 23.38 -27.71 16.67
C LEU A 30 22.55 -26.46 17.03
N PHE A 31 21.23 -26.50 16.81
CA PHE A 31 20.31 -25.47 17.34
C PHE A 31 19.17 -26.06 18.20
N LEU A 32 19.17 -27.38 18.46
CA LEU A 32 18.09 -28.06 19.18
C LEU A 32 18.44 -28.60 20.57
N ASP A 33 19.61 -28.29 21.14
CA ASP A 33 20.01 -28.79 22.47
C ASP A 33 20.18 -27.72 23.57
N LEU A 34 19.60 -26.53 23.40
CA LEU A 34 19.60 -25.49 24.45
C LEU A 34 18.21 -25.10 24.98
N VAL A 35 17.16 -25.86 24.64
CA VAL A 35 15.78 -25.61 25.11
C VAL A 35 15.34 -26.46 26.31
N HIS A 36 16.16 -27.35 26.87
CA HIS A 36 15.75 -28.14 28.05
C HIS A 36 16.78 -28.14 29.19
N ASN A 37 16.70 -27.13 30.08
CA ASN A 37 17.00 -27.33 31.50
C ASN A 37 16.39 -26.24 32.41
N LYS A 38 15.15 -26.44 32.87
CA LYS A 38 14.59 -25.82 34.08
C LYS A 38 15.33 -26.40 35.30
N LYS A 39 16.18 -25.61 35.98
CA LYS A 39 16.34 -25.56 37.47
C LYS A 39 17.64 -24.84 37.87
N ARG A 40 17.52 -23.56 38.23
CA ARG A 40 18.14 -22.92 39.42
C ARG A 40 18.02 -21.41 39.30
N MET A 41 17.16 -20.82 40.12
CA MET A 41 17.46 -19.70 41.01
C MET A 41 16.14 -19.15 41.56
N LYS A 42 15.77 -19.71 42.72
CA LYS A 42 14.89 -19.09 43.70
C LYS A 42 15.83 -18.31 44.63
N GLN A 43 15.45 -17.09 45.01
CA GLN A 43 16.12 -16.13 45.92
C GLN A 43 17.04 -15.11 45.24
N MET A 44 16.53 -13.90 45.02
CA MET A 44 17.02 -12.67 45.68
C MET A 44 16.15 -11.44 45.32
N ASP A 45 15.67 -10.80 46.39
CA ASP A 45 15.20 -9.42 46.61
C ASP A 45 14.18 -8.72 45.69
N GLU A 46 13.00 -8.50 46.28
CA GLU A 46 12.13 -7.35 46.04
C GLU A 46 12.80 -6.09 46.60
N ARG A 47 13.20 -5.16 45.73
CA ARG A 47 13.20 -3.70 45.96
C ARG A 47 13.76 -2.95 44.75
N ASN A 48 13.09 -1.84 44.43
CA ASN A 48 13.45 -0.76 43.50
C ASN A 48 12.67 -0.75 42.16
N TYR A 49 11.55 -0.04 42.13
CA TYR A 49 11.43 1.28 41.47
C TYR A 49 10.00 1.81 41.65
N LEU A 50 9.80 2.67 42.66
CA LEU A 50 8.66 3.59 42.77
C LEU A 50 9.26 4.98 42.99
N GLY A 51 9.34 5.76 41.91
CA GLY A 51 9.78 7.15 41.90
C GLY A 51 8.59 8.11 41.81
N LEU A 52 8.06 8.46 42.97
CA LEU A 52 7.52 9.76 43.39
C LEU A 52 6.90 10.73 42.35
N SER A 53 5.64 11.08 42.58
CA SER A 53 5.30 12.48 42.88
C SER A 53 4.24 12.52 44.01
N ASN A 54 4.64 13.03 45.17
CA ASN A 54 3.78 13.33 46.31
C ASN A 54 3.75 14.86 46.44
N VAL A 55 2.56 15.46 46.38
CA VAL A 55 2.27 16.74 47.01
C VAL A 55 1.52 16.43 48.30
N ALA A 56 2.11 16.85 49.42
CA ALA A 56 1.64 16.58 50.77
C ALA A 56 0.37 17.36 51.10
N VAL A 57 -0.62 16.68 51.68
CA VAL A 57 -1.73 17.29 52.42
C VAL A 57 -1.43 17.14 53.91
N ASN A 58 -1.12 18.24 54.57
CA ASN A 58 -1.12 18.33 56.03
C ASN A 58 -2.57 18.34 56.52
N LYS A 59 -2.90 17.41 57.43
CA LYS A 59 -4.07 17.50 58.32
C LYS A 59 -3.56 17.93 59.70
N GLU A 60 -3.85 19.16 60.08
CA GLU A 60 -3.98 19.54 61.49
C GLU A 60 -5.45 19.91 61.75
N THR A 61 -5.98 19.30 62.80
CA THR A 61 -7.28 19.59 63.40
C THR A 61 -7.19 20.82 64.29
N ASP A 62 -8.14 21.74 64.19
CA ASP A 62 -8.61 22.52 65.35
C ASP A 62 -10.03 23.08 65.13
N ASN A 63 -10.74 23.21 66.25
CA ASN A 63 -12.14 23.57 66.45
C ASN A 63 -12.49 25.00 65.98
N GLU A 64 -13.70 25.23 65.45
CA GLU A 64 -14.81 25.97 66.11
C GLU A 64 -15.99 26.25 65.16
N GLN A 65 -17.17 26.32 65.78
CA GLN A 65 -18.55 26.59 65.36
C GLN A 65 -18.74 27.60 64.20
N MET A 66 -19.82 27.65 63.41
CA MET A 66 -21.22 27.85 63.84
C MET A 66 -22.17 27.95 62.61
N GLU A 67 -23.38 27.39 62.74
CA GLU A 67 -24.68 27.74 62.10
C GLU A 67 -24.78 27.77 60.55
N ILE A 68 -25.78 27.15 59.92
CA ILE A 68 -27.18 27.59 59.91
C ILE A 68 -28.11 26.40 59.63
N ASP A 69 -29.20 26.33 60.39
CA ASP A 69 -30.36 25.47 60.17
C ASP A 69 -31.48 26.25 59.44
N GLN A 70 -32.34 25.48 58.77
CA GLN A 70 -33.71 25.77 58.33
C GLN A 70 -34.00 26.23 56.88
N SER A 71 -34.45 25.21 56.13
CA SER A 71 -35.71 25.16 55.37
C SER A 71 -35.94 26.09 54.16
N GLN A 72 -36.14 25.50 52.98
CA GLN A 72 -37.46 25.35 52.35
C GLN A 72 -37.39 24.71 50.94
N GLU A 73 -38.34 23.80 50.70
CA GLU A 73 -39.09 23.50 49.46
C GLU A 73 -38.43 23.38 48.07
N SER A 74 -38.61 22.17 47.51
CA SER A 74 -39.02 21.81 46.13
C SER A 74 -38.44 22.57 44.92
N ASP A 75 -37.76 21.84 44.03
CA ASP A 75 -38.43 21.38 42.81
C ASP A 75 -37.73 20.18 42.15
N GLN A 76 -38.53 19.20 41.72
CA GLN A 76 -38.10 18.00 41.01
C GLN A 76 -38.03 18.28 39.51
N ASN A 77 -36.86 18.10 38.91
CA ASN A 77 -36.64 17.29 37.69
C ASN A 77 -35.31 17.65 37.01
N LEU A 78 -34.30 16.80 37.19
CA LEU A 78 -33.24 16.55 36.22
C LEU A 78 -32.49 15.27 36.66
N LYS A 79 -32.90 14.13 36.10
CA LYS A 79 -32.14 12.87 36.21
C LYS A 79 -30.96 12.93 35.23
N SER A 80 -29.77 13.21 35.75
CA SER A 80 -28.50 12.98 35.06
C SER A 80 -28.05 11.52 35.24
N VAL A 81 -27.90 10.80 34.13
CA VAL A 81 -27.35 9.43 34.11
C VAL A 81 -25.82 9.50 34.12
N MET A 82 -25.20 8.90 35.12
CA MET A 82 -23.74 8.76 35.24
C MET A 82 -23.32 7.46 34.53
N LYS A 83 -22.42 7.53 33.54
CA LYS A 83 -21.79 6.35 32.92
C LYS A 83 -20.38 6.20 33.50
N ILE A 84 -20.10 5.05 34.10
CA ILE A 84 -18.77 4.64 34.57
C ILE A 84 -18.27 3.53 33.63
N VAL A 85 -17.04 3.64 33.13
CA VAL A 85 -16.37 2.63 32.30
C VAL A 85 -15.11 2.18 33.04
N PHE A 86 -14.94 0.87 33.22
CA PHE A 86 -13.71 0.27 33.76
C PHE A 86 -12.94 -0.45 32.64
N TYR A 87 -11.62 -0.28 32.63
CA TYR A 87 -10.69 -1.10 31.83
C TYR A 87 -9.94 -2.05 32.76
N SER A 88 -9.81 -3.32 32.39
CA SER A 88 -8.82 -4.23 32.99
C SER A 88 -8.03 -4.94 31.90
N GLN A 89 -6.69 -4.87 31.99
CA GLN A 89 -5.76 -5.74 31.26
C GLN A 89 -5.34 -6.86 32.20
N VAL A 90 -5.48 -8.12 31.77
CA VAL A 90 -5.03 -9.28 32.55
C VAL A 90 -3.75 -9.85 31.93
N TYR A 91 -2.64 -9.78 32.67
CA TYR A 91 -1.40 -10.50 32.36
C TYR A 91 -1.43 -11.87 33.03
N CYS A 92 -1.35 -12.96 32.25
CA CYS A 92 -1.26 -14.31 32.79
C CYS A 92 0.19 -14.68 33.14
N THR A 93 0.50 -14.78 34.43
CA THR A 93 1.70 -15.49 34.91
C THR A 93 1.33 -16.60 35.88
N LYS A 94 1.92 -17.79 35.64
CA LYS A 94 2.07 -19.00 36.49
C LYS A 94 1.00 -20.11 36.46
N GLU A 95 1.55 -21.33 36.34
CA GLU A 95 0.93 -22.67 36.45
C GLU A 95 0.17 -22.85 37.78
N TYR A 96 -1.08 -23.32 37.72
CA TYR A 96 -1.78 -23.92 38.85
C TYR A 96 -2.30 -25.32 38.50
N GLU A 97 -2.06 -26.26 39.42
CA GLU A 97 -2.50 -27.66 39.38
C GLU A 97 -4.04 -27.78 39.43
N TYR A 98 -4.58 -28.69 38.61
CA TYR A 98 -6.00 -29.01 38.58
C TYR A 98 -6.43 -29.78 39.84
N LYS A 99 -7.30 -29.16 40.66
CA LYS A 99 -8.20 -29.88 41.59
C LYS A 99 -9.59 -29.98 40.95
N PHE A 100 -10.13 -31.20 40.91
CA PHE A 100 -11.46 -31.53 40.39
C PHE A 100 -12.57 -30.66 40.99
N LEU A 101 -13.44 -30.11 40.13
CA LEU A 101 -14.71 -29.44 40.47
C LEU A 101 -15.90 -30.36 40.13
N PRO A 102 -17.03 -30.26 40.85
CA PRO A 102 -18.14 -31.21 40.79
C PRO A 102 -19.10 -30.99 39.60
N ASP A 103 -19.86 -32.02 39.29
CA ASP A 103 -20.55 -32.30 38.02
C ASP A 103 -21.71 -31.36 37.58
N LYS A 104 -21.98 -30.23 38.25
CA LYS A 104 -22.96 -29.23 37.77
C LYS A 104 -22.58 -27.81 38.18
N ILE A 105 -22.40 -26.93 37.19
CA ILE A 105 -22.24 -25.48 37.36
C ILE A 105 -23.55 -24.82 36.92
N THR A 106 -24.13 -23.95 37.74
CA THR A 106 -25.33 -23.17 37.39
C THR A 106 -24.98 -21.76 36.95
N LEU A 107 -25.88 -21.07 36.24
CA LEU A 107 -25.68 -19.69 35.76
C LEU A 107 -25.42 -18.67 36.90
N ASN A 108 -25.89 -18.95 38.12
CA ASN A 108 -25.56 -18.15 39.31
C ASN A 108 -24.11 -18.32 39.80
N ASP A 109 -23.48 -19.48 39.55
CA ASP A 109 -22.08 -19.73 39.92
C ASP A 109 -21.09 -19.00 38.99
N ILE A 110 -21.51 -18.70 37.76
CA ILE A 110 -20.74 -17.92 36.78
C ILE A 110 -20.77 -16.44 37.13
N ALA A 111 -21.92 -15.93 37.58
CA ALA A 111 -22.07 -14.52 37.98
C ALA A 111 -21.25 -14.16 39.23
N GLN A 112 -21.06 -15.11 40.17
CA GLN A 112 -20.30 -14.86 41.40
C GLN A 112 -18.77 -14.97 41.25
N ARG A 113 -18.23 -15.44 40.13
CA ARG A 113 -16.77 -15.60 39.93
C ARG A 113 -16.09 -14.52 39.11
N VAL A 114 -16.83 -13.53 38.61
CA VAL A 114 -16.25 -12.32 38.01
C VAL A 114 -15.90 -11.26 39.08
N PHE A 115 -16.28 -11.47 40.35
CA PHE A 115 -15.99 -10.55 41.43
C PHE A 115 -15.11 -11.17 42.52
N CYS A 116 -13.89 -10.65 42.64
CA CYS A 116 -13.08 -10.53 43.86
C CYS A 116 -12.05 -9.41 43.53
N VAL A 117 -11.90 -8.29 44.24
CA VAL A 117 -12.07 -8.02 45.67
C VAL A 117 -12.41 -6.54 45.90
N GLY A 118 -13.31 -6.24 46.85
CA GLY A 118 -13.40 -4.92 47.49
C GLY A 118 -14.79 -4.57 48.05
N ASP A 119 -15.01 -4.88 49.32
CA ASP A 119 -16.08 -4.44 50.23
C ASP A 119 -17.56 -4.73 49.90
N GLU A 120 -18.10 -5.66 50.69
CA GLU A 120 -19.52 -5.76 51.00
C GLU A 120 -19.98 -4.53 51.81
N GLN A 121 -20.53 -3.53 51.14
CA GLN A 121 -21.68 -2.75 51.61
C GLN A 121 -22.02 -1.69 50.54
N ILE A 122 -23.30 -1.31 50.51
CA ILE A 122 -23.92 -0.24 49.71
C ILE A 122 -24.67 -0.75 48.45
N TYR A 123 -25.94 -0.36 48.39
CA TYR A 123 -26.97 -0.54 47.34
C TYR A 123 -27.86 -1.80 47.40
N GLN A 124 -28.60 -1.92 48.51
CA GLN A 124 -30.00 -2.35 48.39
C GLN A 124 -30.86 -1.14 47.95
N ASN A 125 -31.79 -1.38 47.02
CA ASN A 125 -32.81 -0.45 46.51
C ASN A 125 -32.40 0.62 45.49
N GLN A 126 -32.12 0.22 44.24
CA GLN A 126 -32.53 0.99 43.05
C GLN A 126 -32.83 0.02 41.89
N GLU A 127 -33.98 0.17 41.22
CA GLU A 127 -34.29 -0.55 39.97
C GLU A 127 -33.27 -0.15 38.89
N ILE A 128 -32.40 -1.09 38.50
CA ILE A 128 -31.55 -0.95 37.33
C ILE A 128 -32.40 -1.34 36.11
N ARG A 129 -32.81 -0.36 35.29
CA ARG A 129 -33.63 -0.61 34.08
C ARG A 129 -32.84 -0.73 32.78
N ASP A 130 -31.53 -0.53 32.79
CA ASP A 130 -30.69 -0.78 31.61
C ASP A 130 -29.28 -1.23 32.01
N ILE A 131 -28.95 -2.49 31.70
CA ILE A 131 -27.57 -2.98 31.66
C ILE A 131 -27.30 -3.38 30.20
N SER A 132 -26.50 -2.57 29.50
CA SER A 132 -25.95 -2.99 28.20
C SER A 132 -24.67 -3.78 28.48
N PHE A 133 -24.71 -5.09 28.26
CA PHE A 133 -23.50 -5.92 28.24
C PHE A 133 -22.77 -5.72 26.90
N PHE A 134 -21.55 -5.22 26.94
CA PHE A 134 -20.57 -5.44 25.87
C PHE A 134 -19.77 -6.69 26.24
N LEU A 135 -20.08 -7.82 25.61
CA LEU A 135 -19.21 -9.00 25.60
C LEU A 135 -18.14 -8.76 24.54
N ILE A 136 -16.94 -8.38 24.98
CA ILE A 136 -15.73 -8.49 24.15
C ILE A 136 -15.39 -9.98 24.07
N ASN A 137 -15.36 -10.51 22.84
CA ASN A 137 -14.81 -11.83 22.56
C ASN A 137 -13.29 -11.79 22.73
N ASP A 138 -12.81 -12.03 23.95
CA ASP A 138 -11.40 -12.43 24.15
C ASP A 138 -11.26 -13.89 23.70
N VAL A 139 -10.83 -14.08 22.45
CA VAL A 139 -10.35 -15.38 21.97
C VAL A 139 -8.94 -15.57 22.52
N ILE A 140 -8.84 -16.30 23.63
CA ILE A 140 -7.56 -16.73 24.19
C ILE A 140 -6.98 -17.85 23.31
N TYR A 141 -5.94 -17.53 22.53
CA TYR A 141 -5.16 -18.51 21.76
C TYR A 141 -4.00 -19.03 22.61
N CYS A 142 -4.17 -20.16 23.30
CA CYS A 142 -3.07 -20.90 23.90
C CYS A 142 -2.55 -21.95 22.90
N GLN A 143 -1.28 -21.82 22.51
CA GLN A 143 -0.61 -22.70 21.54
C GLN A 143 -0.61 -24.19 21.98
N ASN A 144 -0.95 -25.06 21.03
CA ASN A 144 -0.58 -26.47 20.89
C ASN A 144 -0.43 -27.32 22.17
N GLN A 145 -1.46 -28.13 22.49
CA GLN A 145 -1.29 -29.58 22.75
C GLN A 145 -2.64 -30.34 22.90
N LYS A 146 -2.78 -31.42 22.11
CA LYS A 146 -3.66 -32.61 22.31
C LYS A 146 -5.19 -32.45 22.21
N VAL A 147 -5.68 -32.35 20.97
CA VAL A 147 -7.08 -32.68 20.60
C VAL A 147 -7.27 -34.21 20.63
N LYS A 148 -7.61 -34.78 21.79
CA LYS A 148 -8.14 -36.16 21.86
C LYS A 148 -9.16 -36.44 22.97
N VAL A 149 -9.53 -35.46 23.81
CA VAL A 149 -10.42 -35.71 24.97
C VAL A 149 -11.84 -35.12 24.81
N ILE A 150 -12.07 -34.19 23.87
CA ILE A 150 -13.38 -33.51 23.76
C ILE A 150 -14.42 -34.32 22.96
N LYS A 151 -13.99 -35.24 22.08
CA LYS A 151 -14.93 -36.08 21.30
C LYS A 151 -15.70 -37.12 22.12
N GLU A 152 -15.22 -37.50 23.31
CA GLU A 152 -15.90 -38.51 24.16
C GLU A 152 -16.87 -37.92 25.20
N TYR A 153 -16.83 -36.59 25.45
CA TYR A 153 -17.71 -35.96 26.44
C TYR A 153 -19.06 -35.51 25.84
N ILE A 154 -19.05 -35.02 24.59
CA ILE A 154 -20.25 -34.49 23.92
C ILE A 154 -21.19 -35.61 23.45
N SER A 155 -20.66 -36.79 23.15
CA SER A 155 -21.45 -37.96 22.74
C SER A 155 -22.25 -38.62 23.88
N LYS A 156 -22.12 -38.16 25.13
CA LYS A 156 -22.74 -38.81 26.30
C LYS A 156 -23.82 -38.02 27.05
N ASN A 157 -24.05 -36.72 26.78
CA ASN A 157 -24.82 -35.87 27.73
C ASN A 157 -25.92 -34.95 27.16
N LEU A 158 -26.46 -35.19 25.96
CA LEU A 158 -27.67 -34.51 25.51
C LEU A 158 -28.68 -35.50 24.92
N ALA A 159 -29.39 -36.19 25.81
CA ALA A 159 -30.69 -36.76 25.51
C ALA A 159 -31.72 -36.19 26.51
N GLU A 160 -32.77 -35.59 25.92
CA GLU A 160 -34.15 -35.45 26.42
C GLU A 160 -34.46 -34.50 27.62
N ASP A 161 -35.49 -33.67 27.36
CA ASP A 161 -36.41 -32.97 28.26
C ASP A 161 -36.01 -31.71 29.05
N SER A 162 -36.53 -30.54 28.62
CA SER A 162 -37.10 -29.44 29.45
C SER A 162 -37.53 -28.21 28.62
N PRO A 163 -38.48 -27.35 29.09
CA PRO A 163 -39.75 -27.07 28.40
C PRO A 163 -39.84 -25.73 27.64
N GLN A 164 -40.83 -25.67 26.73
CA GLN A 164 -41.16 -24.53 25.86
C GLN A 164 -41.94 -23.41 26.56
N TYR A 165 -41.64 -22.15 26.18
CA TYR A 165 -42.52 -20.98 26.37
C TYR A 165 -42.82 -20.37 24.99
N GLU A 166 -44.10 -20.22 24.65
CA GLU A 166 -44.62 -19.57 23.42
C GLU A 166 -45.04 -18.12 23.70
N ILE A 167 -44.77 -17.20 22.76
CA ILE A 167 -45.31 -15.83 22.74
C ILE A 167 -46.09 -15.65 21.43
N ASN A 168 -47.35 -15.20 21.51
CA ASN A 168 -48.27 -15.03 20.39
C ASN A 168 -48.07 -13.69 19.63
N SER A 169 -48.33 -13.70 18.32
CA SER A 169 -47.85 -12.73 17.31
C SER A 169 -48.82 -11.60 16.91
N SER A 170 -49.67 -11.09 17.82
CA SER A 170 -50.70 -10.08 17.45
C SER A 170 -50.41 -8.60 17.79
N ASP A 171 -49.26 -8.24 18.37
CA ASP A 171 -49.05 -6.88 18.92
C ASP A 171 -47.93 -6.01 18.29
N ILE A 172 -47.47 -6.24 17.05
CA ILE A 172 -46.44 -5.38 16.45
C ILE A 172 -46.97 -4.61 15.22
N LYS A 173 -47.28 -3.33 15.41
CA LYS A 173 -47.52 -2.37 14.31
C LYS A 173 -46.18 -1.88 13.74
N LEU A 174 -45.95 -2.16 12.46
CA LEU A 174 -44.70 -1.97 11.71
C LEU A 174 -44.40 -0.54 11.24
N SER A 175 -44.93 0.51 11.89
CA SER A 175 -44.79 1.90 11.42
C SER A 175 -43.81 2.78 12.21
N GLU A 176 -43.09 2.27 13.22
CA GLU A 176 -42.26 3.12 14.10
C GLU A 176 -40.86 2.55 14.45
N LEU A 177 -40.15 1.88 13.53
CA LEU A 177 -38.74 1.50 13.76
C LEU A 177 -37.80 2.01 12.66
N ASN A 178 -37.21 3.17 12.92
CA ASN A 178 -35.96 3.63 12.30
C ASN A 178 -34.80 3.21 13.21
N LEU A 179 -34.22 2.03 13.02
CA LEU A 179 -32.97 1.63 13.70
C LEU A 179 -32.09 0.81 12.75
N LYS A 180 -30.98 1.42 12.33
CA LYS A 180 -29.82 0.79 11.68
C LYS A 180 -28.93 0.15 12.75
N ILE A 181 -29.10 -1.13 13.08
CA ILE A 181 -28.06 -1.94 13.74
C ILE A 181 -28.26 -3.40 13.32
N GLY A 182 -27.24 -4.02 12.70
CA GLY A 182 -27.23 -5.44 12.37
C GLY A 182 -26.44 -6.24 13.41
N PHE A 183 -27.11 -7.18 14.08
CA PHE A 183 -26.50 -8.30 14.79
C PHE A 183 -27.42 -9.54 14.63
N PRO A 184 -26.89 -10.77 14.41
CA PRO A 184 -27.72 -11.94 14.15
C PRO A 184 -28.19 -12.63 15.44
N TYR A 185 -29.50 -12.90 15.53
CA TYR A 185 -30.07 -13.91 16.42
C TYR A 185 -30.63 -15.07 15.59
N LEU A 186 -30.32 -16.30 15.96
CA LEU A 186 -30.94 -17.52 15.43
C LEU A 186 -32.24 -17.79 16.20
N PHE A 187 -33.40 -17.59 15.56
CA PHE A 187 -34.68 -18.05 16.08
C PHE A 187 -34.99 -19.45 15.51
N ARG A 188 -35.32 -20.39 16.39
CA ARG A 188 -35.83 -21.72 16.02
C ARG A 188 -37.34 -21.72 16.23
N HIS A 189 -38.13 -21.64 15.15
CA HIS A 189 -39.57 -21.85 15.22
C HIS A 189 -39.88 -23.29 14.81
N ASN A 190 -40.66 -23.99 15.62
CA ASN A 190 -41.14 -25.34 15.32
C ASN A 190 -42.14 -25.31 14.16
N GLN A 191 -41.95 -26.26 13.23
CA GLN A 191 -42.94 -26.81 12.30
C GLN A 191 -43.54 -25.84 11.25
N SER A 192 -42.69 -25.31 10.37
CA SER A 192 -42.95 -25.16 8.92
C SER A 192 -41.73 -24.48 8.29
N CYS A 193 -41.22 -25.04 7.18
CA CYS A 193 -40.07 -24.50 6.47
C CYS A 193 -40.50 -23.34 5.57
N ASP A 194 -40.73 -22.17 6.16
CA ASP A 194 -40.91 -20.94 5.38
C ASP A 194 -39.81 -19.94 5.76
N HIS A 195 -38.84 -19.82 4.84
CA HIS A 195 -37.78 -18.81 4.75
C HIS A 195 -36.66 -18.82 5.83
N ILE A 196 -35.47 -19.30 5.43
CA ILE A 196 -34.20 -19.06 6.13
C ILE A 196 -33.49 -17.87 5.46
N PHE A 197 -33.22 -16.80 6.22
CA PHE A 197 -32.39 -15.68 5.77
C PHE A 197 -30.99 -15.79 6.41
N ILE A 198 -29.96 -15.90 5.58
CA ILE A 198 -28.55 -15.87 6.01
C ILE A 198 -27.95 -14.54 5.54
N PHE A 199 -27.52 -13.70 6.47
CA PHE A 199 -26.73 -12.51 6.15
C PHE A 199 -25.24 -12.83 6.19
N HIS A 200 -24.49 -12.20 5.26
CA HIS A 200 -23.04 -12.30 5.07
C HIS A 200 -22.26 -12.21 6.39
N GLU A 201 -21.19 -13.01 6.50
CA GLU A 201 -20.17 -13.06 7.58
C GLU A 201 -20.17 -14.29 8.53
N LEU A 202 -20.46 -15.49 8.02
CA LEU A 202 -20.02 -16.73 8.69
C LEU A 202 -19.25 -17.63 7.71
N ARG A 203 -17.94 -17.79 7.94
CA ARG A 203 -17.14 -18.88 7.35
C ARG A 203 -17.58 -20.20 8.01
N ILE A 204 -18.45 -20.94 7.34
CA ILE A 204 -18.72 -22.33 7.70
C ILE A 204 -17.58 -23.17 7.10
N HIS A 205 -16.87 -23.91 7.94
CA HIS A 205 -15.83 -24.84 7.53
C HIS A 205 -16.44 -25.89 6.58
N ASP A 206 -15.84 -26.17 5.42
CA ASP A 206 -16.46 -26.98 4.34
C ASP A 206 -16.97 -28.36 4.81
N GLN A 207 -16.28 -28.99 5.75
CA GLN A 207 -16.71 -30.26 6.38
C GLN A 207 -18.03 -30.18 7.15
N LEU A 208 -18.43 -29.00 7.64
CA LEU A 208 -19.69 -28.82 8.35
C LEU A 208 -20.87 -28.66 7.36
N LEU A 209 -20.61 -28.03 6.21
CA LEU A 209 -21.60 -27.88 5.14
C LEU A 209 -21.92 -29.24 4.50
N ASP A 210 -20.90 -30.06 4.27
CA ASP A 210 -21.09 -31.43 3.76
C ASP A 210 -21.88 -32.31 4.75
N ASN A 211 -21.65 -32.16 6.06
CA ASN A 211 -22.41 -32.88 7.10
C ASN A 211 -23.89 -32.43 7.20
N ILE A 212 -24.20 -31.19 6.83
CA ILE A 212 -25.59 -30.68 6.80
C ILE A 212 -26.31 -31.18 5.55
N LEU A 213 -25.60 -31.28 4.41
CA LEU A 213 -26.16 -31.72 3.14
C LEU A 213 -26.36 -33.24 3.05
N GLU A 214 -25.66 -34.03 3.88
CA GLU A 214 -25.81 -35.49 3.93
C GLU A 214 -27.01 -35.98 4.78
N GLN A 215 -27.73 -35.10 5.50
CA GLN A 215 -28.97 -35.48 6.20
C GLN A 215 -30.19 -35.38 5.24
N GLN A 216 -30.66 -36.54 4.79
CA GLN A 216 -31.64 -36.78 3.72
C GLN A 216 -33.11 -36.27 3.91
N GLU A 217 -33.38 -35.17 4.63
CA GLU A 217 -34.78 -34.76 4.91
C GLU A 217 -35.18 -33.32 4.50
N CYS A 218 -34.48 -32.70 3.54
CA CYS A 218 -34.91 -31.41 2.96
C CYS A 218 -34.80 -31.39 1.43
N GLN A 219 -35.58 -32.24 0.74
CA GLN A 219 -35.79 -32.13 -0.71
C GLN A 219 -37.00 -31.22 -0.99
N GLY A 220 -36.76 -29.91 -1.04
CA GLY A 220 -37.79 -28.95 -1.42
C GLY A 220 -37.28 -27.51 -1.35
N ILE A 221 -36.93 -26.95 -2.52
CA ILE A 221 -36.59 -25.54 -2.74
C ILE A 221 -35.35 -25.05 -1.96
N VAL A 222 -34.18 -25.54 -2.35
CA VAL A 222 -32.97 -24.71 -2.29
C VAL A 222 -32.94 -23.91 -3.60
N GLN A 223 -33.43 -22.67 -3.57
CA GLN A 223 -32.95 -21.68 -4.54
C GLN A 223 -31.53 -21.34 -4.12
N THR A 224 -30.58 -22.10 -4.64
CA THR A 224 -29.16 -21.79 -4.50
C THR A 224 -28.94 -20.49 -5.26
N TYR A 225 -28.87 -19.37 -4.55
CA TYR A 225 -28.03 -18.26 -5.01
C TYR A 225 -26.60 -18.78 -4.96
N GLN A 226 -26.17 -19.48 -6.01
CA GLN A 226 -24.77 -19.71 -6.28
C GLN A 226 -24.13 -18.35 -6.61
N SER A 227 -23.72 -17.61 -5.58
CA SER A 227 -22.67 -16.62 -5.78
C SER A 227 -21.39 -17.41 -6.12
N LYS A 228 -20.96 -17.27 -7.37
CA LYS A 228 -19.61 -17.59 -7.81
C LYS A 228 -18.59 -17.02 -6.81
N ASN A 229 -17.59 -17.84 -6.49
CA ASN A 229 -16.27 -17.45 -5.97
C ASN A 229 -16.18 -16.85 -4.55
N THR A 230 -15.80 -17.69 -3.59
CA THR A 230 -14.94 -17.29 -2.47
C THR A 230 -13.50 -17.11 -2.95
N LYS A 231 -13.18 -15.92 -3.44
CA LYS A 231 -11.84 -15.30 -3.47
C LYS A 231 -12.13 -13.80 -3.50
N TYR A 232 -11.63 -13.06 -2.50
CA TYR A 232 -11.61 -11.60 -2.39
C TYR A 232 -12.49 -10.90 -3.42
N ASP A 233 -13.66 -10.38 -3.02
CA ASP A 233 -14.59 -9.70 -3.92
C ASP A 233 -13.86 -8.79 -4.91
N LYS A 234 -13.66 -9.31 -6.11
CA LYS A 234 -13.50 -8.53 -7.31
C LYS A 234 -14.84 -7.84 -7.45
N PHE A 235 -14.91 -6.60 -6.98
CA PHE A 235 -15.74 -5.63 -7.67
C PHE A 235 -15.21 -5.56 -9.10
N ASP A 236 -15.67 -6.47 -9.96
CA ASP A 236 -15.48 -6.42 -11.40
C ASP A 236 -16.18 -5.13 -11.86
N ILE A 237 -15.40 -4.05 -11.93
CA ILE A 237 -15.78 -2.74 -12.47
C ILE A 237 -16.27 -2.89 -13.92
N PHE A 238 -15.78 -3.93 -14.58
CA PHE A 238 -16.15 -4.35 -15.91
C PHE A 238 -16.56 -5.83 -15.84
N LYS A 239 -17.86 -6.13 -15.86
CA LYS A 239 -18.30 -7.44 -16.34
C LYS A 239 -17.87 -7.55 -17.79
N SER A 240 -16.86 -8.38 -18.07
CA SER A 240 -16.58 -8.84 -19.43
C SER A 240 -17.73 -9.74 -19.91
N ASN A 241 -18.87 -9.13 -20.24
CA ASN A 241 -19.93 -9.80 -20.99
C ASN A 241 -19.53 -10.04 -22.45
N GLU A 242 -18.38 -9.52 -22.88
CA GLU A 242 -17.71 -9.97 -24.08
C GLU A 242 -16.65 -10.99 -23.68
N LYS A 243 -16.91 -12.27 -24.01
CA LYS A 243 -15.82 -13.23 -24.24
C LYS A 243 -14.77 -12.51 -25.07
N SER A 244 -13.48 -12.65 -24.75
CA SER A 244 -12.39 -12.17 -25.60
C SER A 244 -12.69 -12.53 -27.06
N LYS A 245 -13.13 -11.54 -27.85
CA LYS A 245 -13.39 -11.71 -29.27
C LYS A 245 -12.06 -11.51 -29.98
N LEU A 246 -11.12 -12.42 -29.74
CA LEU A 246 -10.03 -12.67 -30.69
C LEU A 246 -10.68 -13.37 -31.90
N GLN A 247 -11.48 -12.62 -32.66
CA GLN A 247 -12.09 -13.05 -33.91
C GLN A 247 -11.14 -12.70 -35.05
N ILE A 248 -10.38 -13.67 -35.51
CA ILE A 248 -9.30 -13.48 -36.49
C ILE A 248 -9.88 -13.06 -37.84
N GLY A 249 -9.55 -11.84 -38.29
CA GLY A 249 -9.87 -11.32 -39.63
C GLY A 249 -8.79 -11.56 -40.68
N GLN A 250 -7.59 -12.02 -40.32
CA GLN A 250 -6.48 -12.30 -41.25
C GLN A 250 -5.63 -13.51 -40.84
N GLU A 251 -5.16 -14.29 -41.81
CA GLU A 251 -4.23 -15.42 -41.60
C GLU A 251 -2.89 -14.95 -41.01
N CYS A 252 -2.41 -15.62 -39.96
CA CYS A 252 -1.07 -15.39 -39.42
C CYS A 252 -0.01 -15.72 -40.45
N GLN A 253 0.84 -14.72 -40.76
CA GLN A 253 1.99 -14.95 -41.62
C GLN A 253 2.93 -15.97 -40.99
N GLN A 254 3.13 -17.10 -41.66
CA GLN A 254 4.02 -18.15 -41.17
C GLN A 254 5.48 -17.76 -41.39
N ASN A 255 6.31 -17.98 -40.37
CA ASN A 255 7.76 -17.86 -40.40
C ASN A 255 8.38 -18.88 -39.41
N GLU A 256 9.70 -18.94 -39.35
CA GLU A 256 10.44 -19.90 -38.51
C GLU A 256 10.19 -19.79 -37.00
N HIS A 257 9.61 -18.69 -36.49
CA HIS A 257 9.25 -18.52 -35.07
C HIS A 257 7.75 -18.68 -34.82
N SER A 258 6.96 -19.08 -35.83
CA SER A 258 5.51 -19.23 -35.68
C SER A 258 5.17 -20.41 -34.79
N ILE A 259 4.21 -20.23 -33.86
CA ILE A 259 3.70 -21.33 -33.04
C ILE A 259 2.42 -21.84 -33.69
N THR A 260 2.50 -23.03 -34.29
CA THR A 260 1.35 -23.68 -34.95
C THR A 260 0.57 -24.61 -34.03
N SER A 261 1.17 -24.99 -32.89
CA SER A 261 0.56 -25.84 -31.87
C SER A 261 1.25 -25.61 -30.52
N LEU A 262 0.49 -25.67 -29.43
CA LEU A 262 1.02 -25.61 -28.07
C LEU A 262 0.54 -26.84 -27.29
N PRO A 263 1.40 -27.55 -26.53
CA PRO A 263 0.93 -28.67 -25.72
C PRO A 263 -0.06 -28.17 -24.67
N TYR A 264 -0.98 -29.05 -24.26
CA TYR A 264 -2.06 -28.75 -23.31
C TYR A 264 -3.06 -27.68 -23.77
N TRP A 265 -3.03 -27.26 -25.04
CA TRP A 265 -3.99 -26.29 -25.58
C TRP A 265 -5.44 -26.80 -25.52
N ASN A 266 -6.32 -25.98 -24.95
CA ASN A 266 -7.75 -26.20 -24.92
C ASN A 266 -8.32 -26.17 -26.35
N GLN A 267 -8.74 -27.33 -26.86
CA GLN A 267 -9.26 -27.47 -28.23
C GLN A 267 -10.57 -26.70 -28.48
N ASN A 268 -11.23 -26.21 -27.44
CA ASN A 268 -12.40 -25.34 -27.58
C ASN A 268 -12.03 -23.89 -27.90
N ASP A 269 -10.78 -23.49 -27.69
CA ASP A 269 -10.28 -22.15 -27.99
C ASP A 269 -9.50 -22.16 -29.30
N GLN A 270 -9.67 -21.09 -30.08
CA GLN A 270 -8.86 -20.89 -31.27
C GLN A 270 -7.45 -20.43 -30.88
N LEU A 271 -6.43 -21.10 -31.41
CA LEU A 271 -5.03 -20.76 -31.16
C LEU A 271 -4.76 -19.31 -31.64
N PRO A 272 -4.26 -18.41 -30.76
CA PRO A 272 -3.98 -17.04 -31.14
C PRO A 272 -2.80 -16.97 -32.09
N CYS A 273 -2.69 -15.84 -32.78
CA CYS A 273 -1.56 -15.56 -33.64
C CYS A 273 -0.33 -15.23 -32.81
N MET A 274 0.65 -16.12 -32.74
CA MET A 274 1.80 -15.94 -31.87
C MET A 274 3.10 -16.49 -32.45
N TYR A 275 4.19 -15.84 -32.05
CA TYR A 275 5.54 -16.17 -32.44
C TYR A 275 6.43 -16.22 -31.20
N ALA A 276 7.29 -17.21 -31.08
CA ALA A 276 8.28 -17.26 -30.02
C ALA A 276 9.61 -17.81 -30.55
N GLY A 277 10.69 -17.48 -29.84
CA GLY A 277 12.02 -17.94 -30.18
C GLY A 277 13.05 -16.99 -29.60
N THR A 278 14.30 -17.20 -29.99
CA THR A 278 15.41 -16.33 -29.57
C THR A 278 15.96 -15.51 -30.72
N LEU A 279 16.42 -14.30 -30.41
CA LEU A 279 17.16 -13.47 -31.35
C LEU A 279 18.51 -13.12 -30.73
N LYS A 280 19.53 -13.10 -31.59
CA LYS A 280 20.87 -12.67 -31.20
C LYS A 280 20.84 -11.24 -30.66
N SER A 281 21.56 -11.03 -29.56
CA SER A 281 21.65 -9.75 -28.84
C SER A 281 23.09 -9.45 -28.40
N GLN A 282 24.07 -10.17 -28.96
CA GLN A 282 25.48 -10.04 -28.62
C GLN A 282 26.00 -8.60 -28.75
N ILE A 283 26.56 -8.08 -27.66
CA ILE A 283 27.24 -6.77 -27.63
C ILE A 283 28.75 -6.89 -27.86
N LYS A 284 29.32 -8.09 -27.67
CA LYS A 284 30.74 -8.39 -27.88
C LYS A 284 30.90 -9.55 -28.88
N PRO A 285 31.82 -9.48 -29.86
CA PRO A 285 31.95 -10.50 -30.91
C PRO A 285 32.30 -11.91 -30.41
N ASP A 286 32.88 -12.04 -29.22
CA ASP A 286 33.32 -13.27 -28.59
C ASP A 286 32.33 -13.83 -27.55
N LYS A 287 31.17 -13.20 -27.38
CA LYS A 287 30.14 -13.58 -26.41
C LYS A 287 28.82 -13.85 -27.13
N ASP A 288 28.33 -15.08 -27.09
CA ASP A 288 27.03 -15.40 -27.66
C ASP A 288 25.93 -15.00 -26.69
N HIS A 289 25.03 -14.10 -27.09
CA HIS A 289 23.86 -13.71 -26.29
C HIS A 289 22.61 -13.81 -27.15
N ASN A 290 21.57 -14.43 -26.58
CA ASN A 290 20.30 -14.67 -27.25
C ASN A 290 19.15 -14.37 -26.28
N LEU A 291 18.37 -13.34 -26.59
CA LEU A 291 17.17 -13.01 -25.82
C LEU A 291 15.94 -13.72 -26.39
N PHE A 292 15.17 -14.36 -25.51
CA PHE A 292 13.90 -14.98 -25.81
C PHE A 292 12.77 -13.96 -25.80
N TYR A 293 11.88 -14.09 -26.77
CA TYR A 293 10.64 -13.33 -26.81
C TYR A 293 9.45 -14.21 -27.15
N TRP A 294 8.28 -13.74 -26.72
CA TRP A 294 6.99 -14.28 -27.14
C TRP A 294 6.08 -13.14 -27.58
N LEU A 295 5.80 -13.07 -28.88
CA LEU A 295 4.96 -12.07 -29.52
C LEU A 295 3.54 -12.61 -29.76
N PHE A 296 2.53 -11.85 -29.37
CA PHE A 296 1.13 -12.09 -29.68
C PHE A 296 0.61 -10.98 -30.59
N LYS A 297 0.05 -11.37 -31.74
CA LYS A 297 -0.55 -10.44 -32.70
C LYS A 297 -2.03 -10.27 -32.45
N ASN A 298 -2.48 -9.03 -32.48
CA ASN A 298 -3.87 -8.72 -32.68
C ASN A 298 -4.22 -8.84 -34.17
N THR A 299 -5.23 -9.65 -34.50
CA THR A 299 -5.67 -9.92 -35.87
C THR A 299 -7.06 -9.34 -36.18
N THR A 300 -7.61 -8.54 -35.26
CA THR A 300 -8.90 -7.87 -35.37
C THR A 300 -8.74 -6.39 -35.69
N LEU A 301 -7.64 -5.77 -35.27
CA LEU A 301 -7.31 -4.37 -35.50
C LEU A 301 -6.61 -4.16 -36.83
N ASP A 302 -6.90 -3.03 -37.48
CA ASP A 302 -6.12 -2.56 -38.62
C ASP A 302 -4.84 -1.88 -38.12
N ASN A 303 -3.69 -2.38 -38.58
CA ASN A 303 -2.35 -1.89 -38.23
C ASN A 303 -2.09 -1.68 -36.71
N PRO A 304 -2.19 -2.73 -35.87
CA PRO A 304 -2.04 -2.61 -34.41
C PRO A 304 -0.66 -2.09 -33.99
N ASN A 305 -0.63 -1.22 -32.98
CA ASN A 305 0.61 -0.77 -32.32
C ASN A 305 1.38 -1.94 -31.68
N LEU A 306 2.64 -1.72 -31.30
CA LEU A 306 3.44 -2.70 -30.56
C LEU A 306 3.66 -2.24 -29.13
N ILE A 307 3.31 -3.08 -28.16
CA ILE A 307 3.70 -2.93 -26.75
C ILE A 307 4.75 -3.99 -26.41
N LEU A 308 5.93 -3.58 -25.96
CA LEU A 308 6.87 -4.45 -25.27
C LEU A 308 6.53 -4.50 -23.78
N TRP A 309 6.42 -5.69 -23.20
CA TRP A 309 6.26 -5.91 -21.77
C TRP A 309 7.53 -6.54 -21.16
N ILE A 310 7.98 -5.97 -20.03
CA ILE A 310 9.17 -6.41 -19.30
C ILE A 310 8.85 -6.49 -17.79
N ASN A 311 8.97 -7.68 -17.18
CA ASN A 311 8.96 -7.81 -15.71
C ASN A 311 10.33 -7.42 -15.10
N GLY A 312 10.33 -7.12 -13.80
CA GLY A 312 11.49 -6.59 -13.09
C GLY A 312 12.42 -7.64 -12.47
N GLY A 313 12.46 -7.69 -11.15
CA GLY A 313 13.40 -8.49 -10.35
C GLY A 313 14.43 -7.62 -9.63
N PRO A 314 15.66 -7.45 -10.15
CA PRO A 314 16.15 -7.84 -11.48
C PRO A 314 16.26 -9.35 -11.67
N GLY A 315 16.06 -9.83 -12.91
CA GLY A 315 16.20 -11.24 -13.26
C GLY A 315 14.88 -12.03 -13.36
N SER A 316 13.72 -11.38 -13.21
CA SER A 316 12.42 -12.04 -13.32
C SER A 316 12.00 -12.23 -14.78
N SER A 317 11.46 -13.40 -15.11
CA SER A 317 10.94 -13.67 -16.46
C SER A 317 9.67 -12.88 -16.76
N SER A 318 9.57 -12.37 -17.99
CA SER A 318 8.38 -11.69 -18.52
C SER A 318 7.24 -12.65 -18.85
N MET A 319 7.46 -13.96 -18.70
CA MET A 319 6.41 -14.97 -18.78
C MET A 319 5.41 -14.83 -17.63
N PHE A 320 5.77 -14.19 -16.52
CA PHE A 320 4.80 -13.84 -15.47
C PHE A 320 3.77 -12.83 -15.97
N GLY A 321 4.22 -11.74 -16.60
CA GLY A 321 3.34 -10.79 -17.28
C GLY A 321 2.38 -11.47 -18.27
N LEU A 322 2.93 -12.39 -19.05
CA LEU A 322 2.19 -13.17 -20.04
C LEU A 322 1.06 -14.01 -19.41
N PHE A 323 1.37 -14.83 -18.41
CA PHE A 323 0.42 -15.83 -17.90
C PHE A 323 -0.45 -15.34 -16.75
N LEU A 324 0.01 -14.36 -15.97
CA LEU A 324 -0.59 -13.98 -14.69
C LEU A 324 -1.23 -12.59 -14.74
N GLU A 325 -0.70 -11.70 -15.59
CA GLU A 325 -1.02 -10.28 -15.50
C GLU A 325 -1.89 -9.81 -16.67
N ASN A 326 -1.28 -9.59 -17.83
CA ASN A 326 -1.87 -8.87 -18.96
C ASN A 326 -1.88 -9.65 -20.28
N GLY A 327 -1.37 -10.89 -20.30
CA GLY A 327 -1.34 -11.69 -21.52
C GLY A 327 -2.63 -12.44 -21.89
N PRO A 328 -2.69 -12.94 -23.13
CA PRO A 328 -3.90 -13.49 -23.73
C PRO A 328 -4.16 -14.96 -23.39
N ILE A 329 -3.23 -15.62 -22.69
CA ILE A 329 -3.32 -17.03 -22.33
C ILE A 329 -3.12 -17.19 -20.82
N GLU A 330 -3.81 -18.17 -20.25
CA GLU A 330 -3.63 -18.58 -18.85
C GLU A 330 -3.37 -20.08 -18.78
N VAL A 331 -2.62 -20.51 -17.78
CA VAL A 331 -2.37 -21.93 -17.50
C VAL A 331 -3.03 -22.34 -16.19
N LYS A 332 -3.70 -23.50 -16.21
CA LYS A 332 -4.36 -24.07 -15.04
C LYS A 332 -3.96 -25.53 -14.88
N ARG A 333 -3.83 -25.95 -13.63
CA ARG A 333 -3.61 -27.34 -13.23
C ARG A 333 -4.96 -28.05 -13.12
N ILE A 334 -5.13 -29.21 -13.77
CA ILE A 334 -6.42 -29.92 -13.83
C ILE A 334 -6.59 -30.90 -12.66
N SER A 335 -5.54 -31.58 -12.21
CA SER A 335 -5.59 -32.38 -10.97
C SER A 335 -4.21 -32.69 -10.40
N HIS A 336 -4.08 -32.68 -9.07
CA HIS A 336 -3.07 -33.48 -8.36
C HIS A 336 -3.77 -34.76 -7.88
N GLN A 337 -3.79 -35.82 -8.69
CA GLN A 337 -4.11 -37.12 -8.12
C GLN A 337 -2.87 -37.62 -7.38
N SER A 338 -2.97 -37.78 -6.06
CA SER A 338 -1.86 -38.05 -5.13
C SER A 338 -1.03 -39.31 -5.41
N ASN A 339 -1.37 -40.09 -6.44
CA ASN A 339 -0.69 -41.32 -6.84
C ASN A 339 -0.41 -41.39 -8.36
N ASN A 340 -0.54 -40.29 -9.10
CA ASN A 340 -0.20 -40.25 -10.53
C ASN A 340 0.83 -39.13 -10.76
N PRO A 341 2.04 -39.41 -11.30
CA PRO A 341 3.08 -38.40 -11.53
C PRO A 341 2.74 -37.44 -12.69
N THR A 342 1.50 -37.44 -13.18
CA THR A 342 1.05 -36.64 -14.30
C THR A 342 0.30 -35.40 -13.82
N ASP A 343 1.03 -34.30 -13.75
CA ASP A 343 0.43 -32.98 -13.70
C ASP A 343 -0.13 -32.63 -15.09
N ASP A 344 -1.42 -32.89 -15.28
CA ASP A 344 -2.11 -32.43 -16.48
C ASP A 344 -2.48 -30.95 -16.34
N PHE A 345 -2.06 -30.17 -17.33
CA PHE A 345 -2.35 -28.75 -17.45
C PHE A 345 -3.41 -28.51 -18.53
N ILE A 346 -4.07 -27.36 -18.46
CA ILE A 346 -4.81 -26.78 -19.57
C ILE A 346 -4.26 -25.38 -19.81
N VAL A 347 -3.90 -25.11 -21.06
CA VAL A 347 -3.58 -23.77 -21.55
C VAL A 347 -4.76 -23.29 -22.38
N GLN A 348 -5.28 -22.12 -22.07
CA GLN A 348 -6.50 -21.59 -22.67
C GLN A 348 -6.40 -20.08 -22.82
N LEU A 349 -7.30 -19.48 -23.62
CA LEU A 349 -7.39 -18.03 -23.70
C LEU A 349 -7.81 -17.46 -22.33
N SER A 350 -7.18 -16.33 -21.96
CA SER A 350 -7.52 -15.59 -20.75
C SER A 350 -8.99 -15.16 -20.82
N LYS A 351 -9.76 -15.55 -19.80
CA LYS A 351 -11.18 -15.15 -19.68
C LYS A 351 -11.35 -13.71 -19.21
N ARG A 352 -10.28 -13.09 -18.69
CA ARG A 352 -10.28 -11.71 -18.20
C ARG A 352 -10.06 -10.67 -19.31
N GLY A 353 -9.63 -11.09 -20.49
CA GLY A 353 -9.11 -10.21 -21.53
C GLY A 353 -7.58 -10.11 -21.47
N SER A 354 -7.01 -9.22 -22.28
CA SER A 354 -5.56 -9.01 -22.39
C SER A 354 -5.24 -7.63 -22.96
N TRP A 355 -4.00 -7.18 -22.79
CA TRP A 355 -3.48 -6.04 -23.56
C TRP A 355 -3.37 -6.32 -25.06
N VAL A 356 -3.38 -7.59 -25.48
CA VAL A 356 -3.47 -7.98 -26.89
C VAL A 356 -4.80 -7.54 -27.51
N ASP A 357 -5.83 -7.24 -26.71
CA ASP A 357 -7.08 -6.65 -27.21
C ASP A 357 -6.86 -5.25 -27.84
N LEU A 358 -5.75 -4.57 -27.49
CA LEU A 358 -5.44 -3.18 -27.90
C LEU A 358 -4.29 -3.06 -28.90
N ALA A 359 -3.40 -4.04 -28.93
CA ALA A 359 -2.12 -3.97 -29.65
C ALA A 359 -1.54 -5.36 -29.91
N ASP A 360 -0.48 -5.41 -30.71
CA ASP A 360 0.46 -6.53 -30.64
C ASP A 360 1.28 -6.39 -29.35
N VAL A 361 1.47 -7.49 -28.62
CA VAL A 361 2.23 -7.48 -27.35
C VAL A 361 3.40 -8.46 -27.40
N LEU A 362 4.59 -7.93 -27.12
CA LEU A 362 5.87 -8.63 -27.10
C LEU A 362 6.33 -8.78 -25.66
N TYR A 363 6.42 -10.02 -25.16
CA TYR A 363 7.00 -10.32 -23.85
C TYR A 363 8.47 -10.69 -24.04
N LEU A 364 9.37 -10.04 -23.31
CA LEU A 364 10.81 -10.20 -23.47
C LEU A 364 11.46 -10.65 -22.17
N ASP A 365 12.12 -11.81 -22.20
CA ASP A 365 13.00 -12.21 -21.11
C ASP A 365 14.34 -11.50 -21.28
N GLN A 366 14.70 -10.62 -20.35
CA GLN A 366 15.94 -9.86 -20.39
C GLN A 366 16.46 -9.56 -18.98
N PRO A 367 17.77 -9.38 -18.78
CA PRO A 367 18.87 -9.57 -19.75
C PRO A 367 19.17 -11.05 -20.03
N VAL A 368 20.31 -11.34 -20.68
CA VAL A 368 20.83 -12.72 -20.81
C VAL A 368 20.83 -13.44 -19.46
N GLY A 369 20.39 -14.70 -19.46
CA GLY A 369 20.26 -15.52 -18.25
C GLY A 369 18.86 -15.48 -17.61
N VAL A 370 17.99 -14.55 -17.99
CA VAL A 370 16.59 -14.49 -17.48
C VAL A 370 15.68 -15.43 -18.25
N GLY A 371 14.81 -16.18 -17.57
CA GLY A 371 13.76 -16.96 -18.24
C GLY A 371 14.34 -17.97 -19.22
N PHE A 372 13.93 -17.86 -20.48
CA PHE A 372 14.47 -18.65 -21.60
C PHE A 372 15.70 -18.04 -22.29
N SER A 373 16.07 -16.80 -21.97
CA SER A 373 17.22 -16.11 -22.56
C SER A 373 18.54 -16.73 -22.07
N PHE A 374 19.48 -16.91 -23.00
CA PHE A 374 20.70 -17.67 -22.75
C PHE A 374 21.89 -17.10 -23.51
N GLY A 375 23.10 -17.39 -23.01
CA GLY A 375 24.32 -16.90 -23.60
C GLY A 375 25.53 -17.02 -22.66
N ASP A 376 26.66 -16.50 -23.13
CA ASP A 376 27.92 -16.48 -22.41
C ASP A 376 28.00 -15.29 -21.45
N SER A 377 28.23 -15.55 -20.16
CA SER A 377 28.49 -14.52 -19.14
C SER A 377 27.24 -13.69 -18.79
N ILE A 378 27.01 -13.52 -17.50
CA ILE A 378 25.95 -12.63 -16.99
C ILE A 378 26.45 -11.18 -17.06
N LEU A 379 25.56 -10.26 -17.41
CA LEU A 379 25.83 -8.82 -17.39
C LEU A 379 25.72 -8.30 -15.96
N ASP A 380 26.66 -7.46 -15.55
CA ASP A 380 26.72 -6.85 -14.20
C ASP A 380 26.42 -5.34 -14.21
N ARG A 381 26.35 -4.73 -15.40
CA ARG A 381 25.98 -3.33 -15.61
C ARG A 381 24.70 -3.20 -16.43
N MET A 382 23.88 -2.23 -16.06
CA MET A 382 22.62 -1.93 -16.74
C MET A 382 22.84 -1.32 -18.13
N ASP A 383 23.90 -0.53 -18.33
CA ASP A 383 24.27 0.04 -19.62
C ASP A 383 24.56 -1.05 -20.67
N ASP A 384 25.25 -2.13 -20.26
CA ASP A 384 25.49 -3.29 -21.12
C ASP A 384 24.17 -4.02 -21.42
N GLY A 385 23.27 -4.14 -20.44
CA GLY A 385 21.92 -4.68 -20.64
C GLY A 385 21.08 -3.84 -21.60
N ALA A 386 21.21 -2.52 -21.57
CA ALA A 386 20.56 -1.62 -22.51
C ALA A 386 21.12 -1.76 -23.93
N GLN A 387 22.44 -1.91 -24.09
CA GLN A 387 23.04 -2.22 -25.40
C GLN A 387 22.57 -3.57 -25.94
N GLU A 388 22.48 -4.59 -25.08
CA GLU A 388 21.95 -5.91 -25.44
C GLU A 388 20.49 -5.79 -25.94
N PHE A 389 19.67 -5.01 -25.24
CA PHE A 389 18.32 -4.71 -25.67
C PHE A 389 18.27 -4.00 -27.04
N ILE A 390 19.18 -3.04 -27.30
CA ILE A 390 19.27 -2.37 -28.61
C ILE A 390 19.59 -3.38 -29.73
N GLU A 391 20.54 -4.29 -29.52
CA GLU A 391 20.84 -5.32 -30.51
C GLU A 391 19.66 -6.28 -30.73
N PHE A 392 18.97 -6.67 -29.66
CA PHE A 392 17.74 -7.45 -29.75
C PHE A 392 16.66 -6.73 -30.57
N ILE A 393 16.31 -5.49 -30.21
CA ILE A 393 15.18 -4.79 -30.85
C ILE A 393 15.48 -4.47 -32.31
N LYS A 394 16.75 -4.21 -32.66
CA LYS A 394 17.18 -4.08 -34.07
C LYS A 394 16.90 -5.36 -34.84
N ASN A 395 17.36 -6.51 -34.34
CA ASN A 395 17.14 -7.80 -34.98
C ASN A 395 15.66 -8.19 -35.04
N PHE A 396 14.90 -7.85 -33.98
CA PHE A 396 13.45 -8.03 -33.95
C PHE A 396 12.77 -7.22 -35.05
N MET A 397 13.11 -5.94 -35.20
CA MET A 397 12.53 -5.08 -36.23
C MET A 397 12.95 -5.46 -37.64
N VAL A 398 14.14 -6.04 -37.83
CA VAL A 398 14.54 -6.63 -39.13
C VAL A 398 13.66 -7.85 -39.46
N LYS A 399 13.38 -8.70 -38.48
CA LYS A 399 12.53 -9.89 -38.63
C LYS A 399 11.06 -9.54 -38.84
N TYR A 400 10.57 -8.50 -38.17
CA TYR A 400 9.20 -7.99 -38.22
C TYR A 400 9.18 -6.54 -38.73
N PRO A 401 9.40 -6.34 -40.04
CA PRO A 401 9.59 -5.02 -40.64
C PRO A 401 8.36 -4.10 -40.58
N GLU A 402 7.19 -4.60 -40.21
CA GLU A 402 5.99 -3.81 -39.92
C GLU A 402 6.13 -2.89 -38.69
N TYR A 403 7.07 -3.18 -37.78
CA TYR A 403 7.33 -2.36 -36.59
C TYR A 403 8.47 -1.35 -36.77
N GLN A 404 9.13 -1.34 -37.92
CA GLN A 404 10.11 -0.30 -38.25
C GLN A 404 9.41 1.04 -38.47
N GLN A 405 10.08 2.15 -38.13
CA GLN A 405 9.55 3.48 -38.43
C GLN A 405 9.35 3.65 -39.95
N LYS A 406 8.09 3.81 -40.34
CA LYS A 406 7.65 4.07 -41.72
C LYS A 406 6.64 5.22 -41.70
N PRO A 407 6.36 5.90 -42.83
CA PRO A 407 5.36 6.98 -42.87
C PRO A 407 3.98 6.60 -42.30
N ASN A 408 3.64 5.29 -42.31
CA ASN A 408 2.46 4.68 -41.67
C ASN A 408 2.86 3.55 -40.69
N GLY A 409 4.06 3.62 -40.10
CA GLY A 409 4.61 2.60 -39.21
C GLY A 409 3.83 2.50 -37.89
N ARG A 410 3.87 1.32 -37.28
CA ARG A 410 3.22 1.05 -35.99
C ARG A 410 3.98 1.76 -34.88
N LYS A 411 3.26 2.45 -33.99
CA LYS A 411 3.90 3.08 -32.83
C LYS A 411 4.43 2.00 -31.88
N PHE A 412 5.59 2.25 -31.30
CA PHE A 412 6.20 1.37 -30.31
C PHE A 412 6.06 1.96 -28.91
N TYR A 413 5.64 1.12 -27.98
CA TYR A 413 5.47 1.43 -26.58
C TYR A 413 6.25 0.42 -25.75
N ILE A 414 6.83 0.88 -24.64
CA ILE A 414 7.49 -0.01 -23.69
C ILE A 414 6.76 0.09 -22.37
N ALA A 415 6.42 -1.07 -21.82
CA ALA A 415 5.71 -1.22 -20.58
C ALA A 415 6.35 -2.29 -19.70
N GLY A 416 6.07 -2.22 -18.42
CA GLY A 416 6.59 -3.18 -17.47
C GLY A 416 6.42 -2.69 -16.05
N GLU A 417 7.03 -3.40 -15.11
CA GLU A 417 6.81 -3.14 -13.69
C GLU A 417 8.05 -3.33 -12.82
N SER A 418 7.98 -2.80 -11.59
CA SER A 418 8.99 -3.06 -10.56
C SER A 418 10.37 -2.53 -10.97
N TYR A 419 11.39 -3.39 -10.98
CA TYR A 419 12.74 -3.07 -11.47
C TYR A 419 12.79 -2.64 -12.94
N SER A 420 11.74 -2.91 -13.74
CA SER A 420 11.58 -2.30 -15.08
C SER A 420 11.44 -0.79 -15.02
N GLY A 421 11.18 -0.22 -13.83
CA GLY A 421 11.39 1.19 -13.54
C GLY A 421 12.78 1.68 -13.94
N LYS A 422 13.83 0.86 -13.86
CA LYS A 422 15.18 1.21 -14.34
C LYS A 422 15.41 0.80 -15.79
N TYR A 423 14.98 -0.40 -16.18
CA TYR A 423 15.17 -0.90 -17.55
C TYR A 423 14.55 0.03 -18.59
N ILE A 424 13.28 0.37 -18.41
CA ILE A 424 12.48 1.02 -19.44
C ILE A 424 12.97 2.45 -19.76
N PRO A 425 13.25 3.33 -18.78
CA PRO A 425 13.83 4.64 -19.06
C PRO A 425 15.21 4.55 -19.70
N LEU A 426 16.05 3.60 -19.24
CA LEU A 426 17.38 3.42 -19.82
C LEU A 426 17.29 2.94 -21.28
N PHE A 427 16.39 2.00 -21.57
CA PHE A 427 16.13 1.54 -22.94
C PHE A 427 15.62 2.68 -23.83
N ALA A 428 14.74 3.53 -23.31
CA ALA A 428 14.25 4.70 -24.03
C ALA A 428 15.39 5.69 -24.37
N LYS A 429 16.28 5.95 -23.42
CA LYS A 429 17.49 6.76 -23.64
C LYS A 429 18.36 6.18 -24.75
N TYR A 430 18.68 4.89 -24.68
CA TYR A 430 19.50 4.21 -25.67
C TYR A 430 18.83 4.13 -27.05
N ILE A 431 17.50 3.99 -27.11
CA ILE A 431 16.73 4.09 -28.36
C ILE A 431 16.91 5.48 -28.98
N ASN A 432 16.80 6.54 -28.19
CA ASN A 432 16.97 7.91 -28.68
C ASN A 432 18.40 8.13 -29.22
N GLU A 433 19.42 7.68 -28.50
CA GLU A 433 20.81 7.74 -28.94
C GLU A 433 21.05 6.94 -30.23
N PHE A 434 20.55 5.70 -30.30
CA PHE A 434 20.59 4.88 -31.51
C PHE A 434 19.90 5.58 -32.70
N ASN A 435 18.72 6.16 -32.47
CA ASN A 435 17.99 6.90 -33.49
C ASN A 435 18.72 8.15 -33.96
N GLN A 436 19.61 8.76 -33.17
CA GLN A 436 20.41 9.89 -33.66
C GLN A 436 21.54 9.45 -34.59
N GLN A 437 22.05 8.23 -34.40
CA GLN A 437 23.22 7.71 -35.11
C GLN A 437 22.86 6.86 -36.34
N SER A 438 21.78 6.07 -36.27
CA SER A 438 21.37 5.14 -37.33
C SER A 438 20.73 5.87 -38.51
N LEU A 439 21.13 5.58 -39.74
CA LEU A 439 20.52 6.18 -40.95
C LEU A 439 19.38 5.34 -41.54
N ASP A 440 19.50 4.01 -41.43
CA ASP A 440 18.65 3.07 -42.19
C ASP A 440 17.51 2.45 -41.36
N LEU A 441 17.70 2.36 -40.03
CA LEU A 441 16.71 1.80 -39.11
C LEU A 441 16.44 2.78 -37.98
N LYS A 442 15.18 3.13 -37.78
CA LYS A 442 14.74 3.97 -36.65
C LYS A 442 13.62 3.27 -35.88
N ILE A 443 13.64 3.47 -34.58
CA ILE A 443 12.69 2.91 -33.61
C ILE A 443 11.76 4.03 -33.17
N GLN A 444 10.49 3.98 -33.56
CA GLN A 444 9.51 5.03 -33.20
C GLN A 444 8.88 4.77 -31.83
N LEU A 445 9.63 5.06 -30.77
CA LEU A 445 9.16 5.00 -29.39
C LEU A 445 8.26 6.19 -29.06
N ASP A 446 7.02 5.94 -28.62
CA ASP A 446 6.01 6.95 -28.34
C ASP A 446 5.82 7.22 -26.84
N SER A 447 5.54 6.16 -26.06
CA SER A 447 5.25 6.29 -24.63
C SER A 447 5.77 5.11 -23.79
N LEU A 448 6.07 5.39 -22.52
CA LEU A 448 6.48 4.43 -21.49
C LEU A 448 5.37 4.24 -20.47
N PHE A 449 4.96 2.99 -20.19
CA PHE A 449 3.96 2.65 -19.17
C PHE A 449 4.59 1.81 -18.07
N ILE A 450 4.88 2.42 -16.92
CA ILE A 450 5.69 1.79 -15.88
C ILE A 450 4.85 1.61 -14.61
N GLY A 451 4.58 0.35 -14.27
CA GLY A 451 3.87 -0.08 -13.09
C GLY A 451 4.77 -0.13 -11.85
N ASN A 452 4.38 0.52 -10.76
CA ASN A 452 5.06 0.42 -9.45
C ASN A 452 6.61 0.46 -9.56
N PRO A 453 7.21 1.49 -10.19
CA PRO A 453 8.64 1.52 -10.50
C PRO A 453 9.54 1.54 -9.26
N TYR A 454 10.59 0.72 -9.29
CA TYR A 454 11.75 0.86 -8.42
C TYR A 454 12.84 1.69 -9.12
N LEU A 455 12.92 2.98 -8.81
CA LEU A 455 13.77 3.96 -9.49
C LEU A 455 14.80 4.63 -8.57
N ALA A 456 14.39 4.90 -7.33
CA ALA A 456 15.10 5.76 -6.40
C ALA A 456 15.38 4.99 -5.10
N PRO A 457 16.32 4.03 -5.09
CA PRO A 457 16.49 3.04 -4.02
C PRO A 457 16.61 3.66 -2.62
N MET A 458 17.36 4.75 -2.48
CA MET A 458 17.45 5.51 -1.23
C MET A 458 16.09 6.03 -0.78
N ILE A 459 15.36 6.69 -1.68
CA ILE A 459 14.03 7.25 -1.39
C ILE A 459 13.04 6.12 -1.10
N ASN A 460 13.05 5.04 -1.88
CA ASN A 460 12.24 3.86 -1.65
C ASN A 460 12.50 3.31 -0.24
N SER A 461 13.72 2.88 0.07
CA SER A 461 14.07 2.24 1.34
C SER A 461 13.77 3.12 2.55
N GLN A 462 14.09 4.42 2.47
CA GLN A 462 13.79 5.36 3.56
C GLN A 462 12.30 5.57 3.78
N ASN A 463 11.42 5.31 2.81
CA ASN A 463 10.01 5.70 2.87
C ASN A 463 9.02 4.53 2.81
N THR A 464 9.49 3.29 2.73
CA THR A 464 8.67 2.06 2.80
C THR A 464 7.77 2.00 4.03
N TYR A 465 8.17 2.65 5.12
CA TYR A 465 7.40 2.69 6.37
C TYR A 465 6.11 3.50 6.29
N LYS A 466 5.97 4.42 5.31
CA LYS A 466 4.87 5.40 5.28
C LYS A 466 3.51 4.73 5.18
N LEU A 467 3.36 3.76 4.26
CA LEU A 467 2.11 3.04 4.10
C LEU A 467 1.80 2.23 5.37
N GLY A 468 2.78 1.46 5.86
CA GLY A 468 2.62 0.65 7.07
C GLY A 468 2.19 1.46 8.29
N LYS A 469 2.77 2.65 8.50
CA LYS A 469 2.37 3.56 9.59
C LYS A 469 0.95 4.10 9.38
N ALA A 470 0.62 4.52 8.16
CA ALA A 470 -0.68 5.11 7.83
C ALA A 470 -1.86 4.14 8.03
N ILE A 471 -1.63 2.83 7.85
CA ILE A 471 -2.66 1.80 7.98
C ILE A 471 -2.57 1.01 9.30
N GLY A 472 -1.66 1.39 10.19
CA GLY A 472 -1.54 0.80 11.53
C GLY A 472 -0.85 -0.57 11.58
N LEU A 473 0.02 -0.90 10.62
CA LEU A 473 0.89 -2.09 10.73
C LEU A 473 1.92 -1.96 11.86
N PHE A 474 2.26 -0.73 12.21
CA PHE A 474 3.04 -0.38 13.39
C PHE A 474 2.64 1.02 13.87
N ASP A 475 2.96 1.36 15.11
CA ASP A 475 2.62 2.64 15.72
C ASP A 475 3.84 3.34 16.34
N ASP A 476 3.61 4.37 17.15
CA ASP A 476 4.67 5.14 17.79
C ASP A 476 5.51 4.33 18.78
N GLN A 477 5.04 3.17 19.27
CA GLN A 477 5.84 2.27 20.12
C GLN A 477 6.96 1.55 19.35
N ASN A 478 6.83 1.43 18.02
CA ASN A 478 7.83 0.80 17.16
C ASN A 478 8.59 1.81 16.28
N ALA A 479 8.20 3.09 16.32
CA ALA A 479 8.72 4.11 15.43
C ALA A 479 10.23 4.34 15.59
N ASP A 480 10.75 4.25 16.82
CA ASP A 480 12.17 4.41 17.11
C ASP A 480 13.02 3.32 16.45
N GLN A 481 12.54 2.07 16.45
CA GLN A 481 13.23 0.95 15.79
C GLN A 481 13.24 1.14 14.27
N VAL A 482 12.11 1.56 13.69
CA VAL A 482 12.04 1.92 12.27
C VAL A 482 13.00 3.05 11.93
N ALA A 483 13.09 4.09 12.78
CA ALA A 483 14.03 5.20 12.59
C ALA A 483 15.49 4.74 12.61
N VAL A 484 15.87 3.87 13.55
CA VAL A 484 17.24 3.32 13.63
C VAL A 484 17.57 2.46 12.40
N LEU A 485 16.65 1.64 11.91
CA LEU A 485 16.88 0.82 10.69
C LEU A 485 17.08 1.71 9.46
N ARG A 486 16.29 2.79 9.33
CA ARG A 486 16.45 3.77 8.25
C ARG A 486 17.79 4.48 8.33
N GLN A 487 18.20 4.93 9.52
CA GLN A 487 19.51 5.55 9.72
C GLN A 487 20.65 4.61 9.32
N LYS A 488 20.58 3.33 9.69
CA LYS A 488 21.59 2.34 9.30
C LYS A 488 21.68 2.18 7.78
N CYS A 489 20.54 2.12 7.09
CA CYS A 489 20.51 2.09 5.63
C CYS A 489 21.20 3.32 5.03
N GLU A 490 20.90 4.53 5.52
CA GLU A 490 21.51 5.77 5.07
C GLU A 490 23.04 5.77 5.24
N GLU A 491 23.52 5.40 6.42
CA GLU A 491 24.95 5.34 6.69
C GLU A 491 25.65 4.25 5.86
N GLU A 492 25.03 3.09 5.67
CA GLU A 492 25.63 1.98 4.94
C GLU A 492 25.77 2.27 3.46
N ILE A 493 24.77 2.88 2.82
CA ILE A 493 24.84 3.28 1.40
C ILE A 493 26.06 4.18 1.14
N THR A 494 26.47 5.00 2.10
CA THR A 494 27.66 5.86 1.91
C THR A 494 28.99 5.12 2.02
N LYS A 495 29.00 3.91 2.60
CA LYS A 495 30.20 3.12 2.90
C LYS A 495 30.37 1.94 1.96
N ASP A 496 29.32 1.16 1.78
CA ASP A 496 29.28 -0.05 0.98
C ASP A 496 27.93 -0.17 0.28
N TRP A 497 27.94 0.03 -1.04
CA TRP A 497 26.73 -0.04 -1.85
C TRP A 497 26.15 -1.43 -1.98
N GLU A 498 27.00 -2.47 -1.99
CA GLU A 498 26.53 -3.84 -2.13
C GLU A 498 25.96 -4.35 -0.81
N GLY A 499 26.66 -4.08 0.31
CA GLY A 499 26.16 -4.36 1.66
C GLY A 499 24.92 -3.56 2.05
N ALA A 500 24.75 -2.38 1.46
CA ALA A 500 23.61 -1.52 1.73
C ALA A 500 22.26 -2.13 1.33
N LEU A 501 22.18 -2.90 0.24
CA LEU A 501 20.91 -3.51 -0.18
C LEU A 501 20.26 -4.31 0.95
N ASN A 502 21.02 -5.25 1.53
CA ASN A 502 20.57 -6.08 2.65
C ASN A 502 20.21 -5.24 3.89
N THR A 503 21.00 -4.21 4.19
CA THR A 503 20.75 -3.32 5.33
C THR A 503 19.47 -2.51 5.13
N CYS A 504 19.22 -2.04 3.91
CA CYS A 504 18.07 -1.21 3.56
C CYS A 504 16.75 -1.99 3.48
N GLU A 505 16.79 -3.27 3.12
CA GLU A 505 15.60 -4.13 3.15
C GLU A 505 15.09 -4.41 4.57
N GLN A 506 15.97 -4.32 5.58
CA GLN A 506 15.63 -4.63 6.98
C GLN A 506 14.45 -3.80 7.51
N THR A 507 14.31 -2.54 7.09
CA THR A 507 13.17 -1.69 7.52
C THR A 507 11.85 -2.32 7.12
N MET A 508 11.72 -2.78 5.88
CA MET A 508 10.49 -3.39 5.38
C MET A 508 10.28 -4.77 6.02
N THR A 509 11.32 -5.58 6.12
CA THR A 509 11.27 -6.89 6.78
C THR A 509 10.80 -6.76 8.22
N TYR A 510 11.36 -5.84 8.99
CA TYR A 510 10.94 -5.57 10.36
C TYR A 510 9.45 -5.24 10.46
N ILE A 511 8.97 -4.30 9.63
CA ILE A 511 7.55 -3.91 9.61
C ILE A 511 6.65 -5.10 9.28
N ASN A 512 7.01 -5.89 8.27
CA ASN A 512 6.22 -7.03 7.85
C ASN A 512 6.15 -8.10 8.95
N ASP A 513 7.28 -8.36 9.63
CA ASP A 513 7.39 -9.37 10.67
C ASP A 513 6.59 -9.00 11.92
N ILE A 514 6.73 -7.75 12.42
CA ILE A 514 5.98 -7.31 13.61
C ILE A 514 4.47 -7.23 13.34
N ALA A 515 4.08 -7.00 12.08
CA ALA A 515 2.69 -6.99 11.66
C ALA A 515 2.10 -8.40 11.44
N GLY A 516 2.87 -9.48 11.66
CA GLY A 516 2.38 -10.86 11.52
C GLY A 516 2.56 -11.45 10.12
N GLY A 517 3.57 -10.99 9.38
CA GLY A 517 3.93 -11.51 8.06
C GLY A 517 3.08 -10.90 6.94
N VAL A 518 3.05 -9.57 6.85
CA VAL A 518 2.38 -8.86 5.74
C VAL A 518 3.12 -9.10 4.42
N PHE A 519 2.37 -9.29 3.34
CA PHE A 519 2.92 -9.45 1.99
C PHE A 519 3.33 -8.08 1.43
N LYS A 520 4.63 -7.85 1.25
CA LYS A 520 5.18 -6.54 0.84
C LYS A 520 4.59 -5.95 -0.45
N TYR A 521 4.14 -6.81 -1.36
CA TYR A 521 3.58 -6.40 -2.64
C TYR A 521 2.08 -6.04 -2.55
N ASP A 522 1.41 -6.35 -1.44
CA ASP A 522 0.03 -5.93 -1.17
C ASP A 522 -0.25 -5.97 0.33
N SER A 523 -0.20 -4.82 1.01
CA SER A 523 -0.33 -4.73 2.46
C SER A 523 -1.70 -5.16 3.03
N ARG A 524 -2.65 -5.57 2.17
CA ARG A 524 -3.92 -6.18 2.58
C ARG A 524 -3.83 -7.71 2.75
N ILE A 525 -2.75 -8.32 2.26
CA ILE A 525 -2.55 -9.76 2.21
C ILE A 525 -1.46 -10.14 3.21
N PHE A 526 -1.63 -11.26 3.90
CA PHE A 526 -0.61 -11.87 4.74
C PHE A 526 0.04 -13.05 4.02
N ILE A 527 1.28 -13.39 4.37
CA ILE A 527 2.06 -14.48 3.74
C ILE A 527 1.31 -15.82 3.83
N TYR A 528 0.56 -16.09 4.91
CA TYR A 528 -0.23 -17.30 5.04
C TYR A 528 -1.49 -17.33 4.15
N ASP A 529 -1.96 -16.16 3.68
CA ASP A 529 -3.05 -16.02 2.70
C ASP A 529 -2.53 -16.01 1.26
N TRP A 530 -1.23 -15.80 1.07
CA TRP A 530 -0.60 -15.78 -0.24
C TRP A 530 -0.50 -17.20 -0.80
N SER A 531 -1.18 -17.42 -1.93
CA SER A 531 -1.03 -18.64 -2.71
C SER A 531 -0.16 -18.31 -3.93
N PRO A 532 0.98 -18.99 -4.13
CA PRO A 532 1.91 -18.70 -5.22
C PRO A 532 1.27 -19.11 -6.56
N VAL A 533 0.53 -18.20 -7.16
CA VAL A 533 -0.13 -18.39 -8.47
C VAL A 533 0.88 -18.62 -9.59
N GLU A 534 2.10 -18.13 -9.40
CA GLU A 534 3.27 -18.30 -10.25
C GLU A 534 3.77 -19.76 -10.31
N GLN A 535 3.51 -20.55 -9.27
CA GLN A 535 3.99 -21.94 -9.20
C GLN A 535 3.44 -22.79 -10.34
N VAL A 536 2.19 -22.57 -10.74
CA VAL A 536 1.55 -23.30 -11.86
C VAL A 536 2.22 -22.96 -13.19
N VAL A 537 2.61 -21.71 -13.39
CA VAL A 537 3.34 -21.25 -14.59
C VAL A 537 4.72 -21.88 -14.63
N TYR A 538 5.43 -21.83 -13.52
CA TYR A 538 6.75 -22.42 -13.38
C TYR A 538 6.74 -23.94 -13.63
N ASP A 539 5.83 -24.66 -13.00
CA ASP A 539 5.73 -26.11 -13.19
C ASP A 539 5.33 -26.45 -14.64
N PHE A 540 4.49 -25.64 -15.28
CA PHE A 540 4.16 -25.82 -16.71
C PHE A 540 5.39 -25.61 -17.62
N LEU A 541 6.14 -24.53 -17.41
CA LEU A 541 7.26 -24.13 -18.26
C LEU A 541 8.51 -24.98 -18.04
N GLN A 542 8.72 -25.56 -16.85
CA GLN A 542 9.95 -26.31 -16.55
C GLN A 542 9.72 -27.80 -16.24
N LYS A 543 8.60 -28.15 -15.60
CA LYS A 543 8.40 -29.48 -15.01
C LYS A 543 7.29 -30.30 -15.66
N SER A 544 6.58 -29.77 -16.65
CA SER A 544 5.48 -30.49 -17.30
C SER A 544 5.97 -31.72 -18.05
N ASN A 545 5.14 -32.76 -18.12
CA ASN A 545 5.50 -34.00 -18.80
C ASN A 545 5.71 -33.83 -20.32
N ARG A 546 5.11 -32.77 -20.90
CA ARG A 546 5.27 -32.41 -22.31
C ARG A 546 6.16 -31.18 -22.48
N VAL A 547 7.06 -30.91 -21.53
CA VAL A 547 7.96 -29.75 -21.58
C VAL A 547 8.85 -29.75 -22.83
N GLN A 548 9.27 -30.92 -23.31
CA GLN A 548 10.04 -30.99 -24.57
C GLN A 548 9.21 -30.58 -25.79
N GLU A 549 7.92 -30.96 -25.84
CA GLU A 549 7.01 -30.51 -26.88
C GLU A 549 6.76 -29.00 -26.79
N LEU A 550 6.70 -28.47 -25.57
CA LEU A 550 6.61 -27.03 -25.33
C LEU A 550 7.86 -26.31 -25.84
N TYR A 551 9.05 -26.81 -25.53
CA TYR A 551 10.32 -26.23 -25.94
C TYR A 551 10.49 -26.22 -27.47
N MET A 552 10.06 -27.29 -28.15
CA MET A 552 10.01 -27.32 -29.61
C MET A 552 8.98 -26.33 -30.17
N ALA A 553 7.80 -26.20 -29.54
CA ALA A 553 6.78 -25.24 -29.96
C ALA A 553 7.22 -23.78 -29.79
N LEU A 554 8.06 -23.50 -28.79
CA LEU A 554 8.63 -22.18 -28.51
C LEU A 554 9.95 -21.91 -29.24
N HIS A 555 10.44 -22.86 -30.05
CA HIS A 555 11.70 -22.76 -30.81
C HIS A 555 12.92 -22.49 -29.91
N ILE A 556 12.97 -23.17 -28.76
CA ILE A 556 14.05 -23.04 -27.76
C ILE A 556 14.69 -24.38 -27.39
N GLU A 557 14.44 -25.42 -28.18
CA GLU A 557 15.01 -26.76 -27.99
C GLU A 557 16.54 -26.81 -28.14
N LYS A 558 17.14 -25.76 -28.73
CA LYS A 558 18.60 -25.61 -28.89
C LYS A 558 19.25 -24.72 -27.83
N SER A 559 18.51 -24.31 -26.81
CA SER A 559 19.07 -23.51 -25.71
C SER A 559 20.26 -24.22 -25.07
N THR A 560 21.32 -23.47 -24.78
CA THR A 560 22.51 -23.97 -24.08
C THR A 560 22.37 -23.87 -22.55
N LYS A 561 21.26 -23.30 -22.07
CA LYS A 561 21.02 -23.03 -20.65
C LYS A 561 20.50 -24.27 -19.93
N VAL A 562 20.96 -24.48 -18.69
CA VAL A 562 20.47 -25.55 -17.79
C VAL A 562 20.19 -24.97 -16.40
N PRO A 563 18.94 -24.97 -15.92
CA PRO A 563 17.74 -25.36 -16.65
C PRO A 563 17.39 -24.39 -17.79
N ILE A 564 16.67 -24.88 -18.81
CA ILE A 564 16.30 -24.08 -19.98
C ILE A 564 15.39 -22.89 -19.60
N TYR A 565 14.42 -23.12 -18.71
CA TYR A 565 13.60 -22.06 -18.12
C TYR A 565 13.95 -21.87 -16.65
N GLU A 566 14.14 -20.62 -16.25
CA GLU A 566 14.30 -20.22 -14.86
C GLU A 566 13.42 -18.98 -14.60
N PRO A 567 12.44 -19.04 -13.68
CA PRO A 567 11.49 -17.94 -13.48
C PRO A 567 12.15 -16.67 -12.94
N GLN A 568 13.19 -16.83 -12.13
CA GLN A 568 13.99 -15.79 -11.52
C GLN A 568 15.46 -16.20 -11.65
N SER A 569 16.29 -15.40 -12.31
CA SER A 569 17.72 -15.67 -12.39
C SER A 569 18.46 -15.08 -11.20
N ASP A 570 18.86 -15.95 -10.26
CA ASP A 570 19.67 -15.54 -9.11
C ASP A 570 21.03 -14.97 -9.54
N ALA A 571 21.59 -15.48 -10.64
CA ALA A 571 22.87 -15.00 -11.17
C ALA A 571 22.76 -13.55 -11.67
N VAL A 572 21.67 -13.21 -12.38
CA VAL A 572 21.39 -11.82 -12.80
C VAL A 572 21.11 -10.93 -11.60
N ALA A 573 20.31 -11.41 -10.64
CA ALA A 573 20.00 -10.66 -9.44
C ALA A 573 21.26 -10.28 -8.66
N GLN A 574 22.17 -11.24 -8.46
CA GLN A 574 23.47 -11.01 -7.80
C GLN A 574 24.38 -10.09 -8.60
N ALA A 575 24.48 -10.28 -9.92
CA ALA A 575 25.31 -9.43 -10.77
C ALA A 575 24.86 -7.96 -10.75
N TYR A 576 23.56 -7.70 -10.55
CA TYR A 576 22.99 -6.36 -10.46
C TYR A 576 22.88 -5.80 -9.04
N ASN A 577 23.44 -6.44 -8.00
CA ASN A 577 23.37 -5.92 -6.62
C ASN A 577 23.81 -4.44 -6.52
N TYR A 578 24.89 -4.08 -7.21
CA TYR A 578 25.34 -2.68 -7.30
C TYR A 578 24.28 -1.82 -8.02
N GLU A 579 23.81 -2.23 -9.19
CA GLU A 579 22.83 -1.50 -9.99
C GLU A 579 21.49 -1.28 -9.26
N VAL A 580 21.12 -2.19 -8.34
CA VAL A 580 19.92 -2.04 -7.51
C VAL A 580 19.99 -0.79 -6.64
N MET A 581 21.16 -0.41 -6.14
CA MET A 581 21.33 0.75 -5.26
C MET A 581 21.61 2.06 -6.00
N VAL A 582 21.71 2.06 -7.34
CA VAL A 582 21.80 3.28 -8.16
C VAL A 582 20.46 3.98 -8.29
N ASP A 583 20.49 5.30 -8.17
CA ASP A 583 19.34 6.17 -8.49
C ASP A 583 19.24 6.44 -10.00
N TYR A 584 18.11 6.08 -10.59
CA TYR A 584 17.82 6.21 -12.02
C TYR A 584 16.82 7.34 -12.34
N THR A 585 16.44 8.16 -11.36
CA THR A 585 15.42 9.21 -11.54
C THR A 585 15.82 10.25 -12.57
N SER A 586 17.11 10.61 -12.64
CA SER A 586 17.63 11.55 -13.63
C SER A 586 17.48 11.06 -15.08
N ILE A 587 17.39 9.76 -15.31
CA ILE A 587 17.16 9.21 -16.66
C ILE A 587 15.73 9.51 -17.13
N ILE A 588 14.76 9.63 -16.21
CA ILE A 588 13.43 10.09 -16.58
C ILE A 588 13.50 11.51 -17.14
N ASP A 589 14.31 12.41 -16.55
CA ASP A 589 14.49 13.77 -17.07
C ASP A 589 15.09 13.76 -18.49
N ASP A 590 16.05 12.86 -18.78
CA ASP A 590 16.61 12.66 -20.13
C ASP A 590 15.52 12.19 -21.13
N VAL A 591 14.68 11.24 -20.73
CA VAL A 591 13.59 10.69 -21.55
C VAL A 591 12.53 11.74 -21.87
N LEU A 592 12.11 12.53 -20.88
CA LEU A 592 11.14 13.61 -21.09
C LEU A 592 11.72 14.69 -22.01
N SER A 593 13.02 14.98 -21.89
CA SER A 593 13.72 15.92 -22.78
C SER A 593 13.79 15.42 -24.23
N ALA A 594 13.67 14.11 -24.45
CA ALA A 594 13.58 13.49 -25.77
C ALA A 594 12.13 13.44 -26.32
N ASP A 595 11.18 14.15 -25.68
CA ASP A 595 9.78 14.26 -26.11
C ASP A 595 8.98 12.94 -26.05
N ILE A 596 9.41 12.01 -25.21
CA ILE A 596 8.75 10.70 -24.98
C ILE A 596 7.82 10.80 -23.77
N ASN A 597 6.58 10.30 -23.89
CA ASN A 597 5.65 10.31 -22.75
C ASN A 597 6.06 9.28 -21.69
N VAL A 598 6.01 9.68 -20.42
CA VAL A 598 6.24 8.79 -19.27
C VAL A 598 5.00 8.72 -18.41
N ILE A 599 4.43 7.52 -18.31
CA ILE A 599 3.23 7.21 -17.55
C ILE A 599 3.61 6.25 -16.44
N ILE A 600 3.60 6.75 -15.20
CA ILE A 600 3.75 5.94 -14.01
C ILE A 600 2.37 5.60 -13.45
N PHE A 601 2.06 4.32 -13.23
CA PHE A 601 0.87 3.91 -12.51
C PHE A 601 1.28 3.02 -11.34
N ALA A 602 0.72 3.25 -10.15
CA ALA A 602 1.11 2.51 -8.95
C ALA A 602 -0.11 2.09 -8.13
N GLY A 603 -0.15 0.82 -7.72
CA GLY A 603 -1.19 0.31 -6.83
C GLY A 603 -1.07 0.88 -5.41
N GLU A 604 -2.19 1.34 -4.86
CA GLU A 604 -2.24 2.03 -3.56
C GLU A 604 -1.76 1.18 -2.36
N TRP A 605 -1.78 -0.16 -2.48
CA TRP A 605 -1.41 -1.10 -1.43
C TRP A 605 -0.01 -1.69 -1.56
N ASP A 606 0.79 -1.25 -2.52
CA ASP A 606 2.20 -1.65 -2.61
C ASP A 606 3.04 -0.89 -1.59
N GLN A 607 3.69 -1.61 -0.68
CA GLN A 607 4.51 -1.02 0.38
C GLN A 607 5.91 -0.61 -0.10
N GLY A 608 6.46 -1.31 -1.09
CA GLY A 608 7.85 -1.13 -1.53
C GLY A 608 7.99 -0.16 -2.70
N CYS A 609 7.02 -0.15 -3.61
CA CYS A 609 7.02 0.69 -4.81
C CYS A 609 5.64 1.32 -5.04
N GLY A 610 4.92 1.68 -3.97
CA GLY A 610 3.62 2.32 -4.07
C GLY A 610 3.64 3.85 -4.12
N PRO A 611 2.46 4.47 -4.25
CA PRO A 611 2.32 5.92 -4.39
C PRO A 611 2.94 6.77 -3.28
N ALA A 612 2.92 6.27 -2.03
CA ALA A 612 3.45 6.98 -0.86
C ALA A 612 4.96 7.30 -0.99
N ILE A 613 5.67 6.55 -1.83
CA ILE A 613 7.10 6.72 -2.11
C ILE A 613 7.30 7.57 -3.37
N HIS A 614 6.51 7.34 -4.42
CA HIS A 614 6.73 7.98 -5.71
C HIS A 614 6.59 9.50 -5.69
N ASP A 615 5.65 10.01 -4.89
CA ASP A 615 5.48 11.45 -4.70
C ASP A 615 6.78 12.15 -4.25
N ILE A 616 7.71 11.45 -3.61
CA ILE A 616 8.94 12.01 -3.04
C ILE A 616 10.01 12.19 -4.11
N TRP A 617 10.30 11.14 -4.89
CA TRP A 617 11.34 11.24 -5.92
C TRP A 617 10.88 12.10 -7.09
N ILE A 618 9.58 12.11 -7.42
CA ILE A 618 9.03 13.01 -8.44
C ILE A 618 9.24 14.49 -8.07
N LYS A 619 9.21 14.85 -6.77
CA LYS A 619 9.53 16.21 -6.32
C LYS A 619 11.00 16.61 -6.52
N ASN A 620 11.89 15.62 -6.66
CA ASN A 620 13.32 15.84 -6.83
C ASN A 620 13.75 15.86 -8.31
N MET A 621 12.84 15.57 -9.25
CA MET A 621 13.11 15.66 -10.69
C MET A 621 13.30 17.10 -11.15
N LYS A 622 14.19 17.31 -12.13
CA LYS A 622 14.49 18.65 -12.67
C LYS A 622 13.45 19.11 -13.70
N THR A 623 13.00 18.20 -14.56
CA THR A 623 12.15 18.54 -15.72
C THR A 623 10.69 18.75 -15.32
N VAL A 624 10.23 18.05 -14.27
CA VAL A 624 8.84 18.05 -13.80
C VAL A 624 8.70 18.80 -12.47
N PHE A 625 9.43 19.91 -12.33
CA PHE A 625 9.55 20.66 -11.07
C PHE A 625 8.24 21.38 -10.65
N LEU A 626 8.34 22.49 -9.91
CA LEU A 626 7.26 23.25 -9.24
C LEU A 626 5.92 23.27 -9.97
N ASP A 627 5.91 23.48 -11.29
CA ASP A 627 4.69 23.58 -12.08
C ASP A 627 3.83 22.33 -11.99
N TYR A 628 4.41 21.14 -12.03
CA TYR A 628 3.68 19.89 -11.87
C TYR A 628 2.99 19.83 -10.51
N TRP A 629 3.72 20.12 -9.43
CA TRP A 629 3.18 20.08 -8.07
C TRP A 629 2.19 21.20 -7.75
N ASN A 630 2.19 22.27 -8.54
CA ASN A 630 1.16 23.30 -8.49
C ASN A 630 -0.17 22.84 -9.11
N LEU A 631 -0.18 21.83 -9.98
CA LEU A 631 -1.40 21.26 -10.54
C LEU A 631 -2.16 20.45 -9.47
N ALA A 632 -3.48 20.67 -9.40
CA ALA A 632 -4.37 19.81 -8.65
C ALA A 632 -4.35 18.40 -9.24
N ARG A 633 -4.55 17.39 -8.38
CA ARG A 633 -4.86 16.05 -8.84
C ARG A 633 -6.21 16.06 -9.56
N LYS A 634 -6.42 15.08 -10.43
CA LYS A 634 -7.66 14.80 -11.14
C LYS A 634 -8.16 13.42 -10.73
N ILE A 635 -9.48 13.24 -10.81
CA ILE A 635 -10.10 11.93 -10.60
C ILE A 635 -10.21 11.25 -11.97
N TYR A 636 -9.65 10.06 -12.10
CA TYR A 636 -9.79 9.27 -13.31
C TYR A 636 -11.07 8.43 -13.21
N PHE A 637 -12.06 8.80 -14.02
CA PHE A 637 -13.31 8.05 -14.13
C PHE A 637 -13.30 7.20 -15.39
N VAL A 638 -13.81 5.98 -15.27
CA VAL A 638 -14.07 5.07 -16.41
C VAL A 638 -15.53 4.65 -16.40
N LYS A 639 -16.05 4.28 -17.56
CA LYS A 639 -17.41 3.76 -17.69
C LYS A 639 -17.39 2.26 -17.39
N GLY A 640 -18.02 1.84 -16.29
CA GLY A 640 -18.15 0.44 -15.92
C GLY A 640 -19.13 -0.33 -16.80
N ALA A 641 -19.23 -1.64 -16.60
CA ALA A 641 -20.06 -2.51 -17.45
C ALA A 641 -21.57 -2.21 -17.42
N ASN A 642 -22.06 -1.61 -16.34
CA ASN A 642 -23.46 -1.17 -16.24
C ASN A 642 -23.68 0.26 -16.75
N GLU A 643 -22.71 0.81 -17.48
CA GLU A 643 -22.65 2.20 -17.93
C GLU A 643 -22.46 3.26 -16.84
N ASP A 644 -22.41 2.85 -15.57
CA ASP A 644 -22.10 3.74 -14.45
C ASP A 644 -20.63 4.14 -14.42
N TYR A 645 -20.37 5.39 -14.04
CA TYR A 645 -19.02 5.90 -13.87
C TYR A 645 -18.40 5.41 -12.57
N GLN A 646 -17.21 4.83 -12.66
CA GLN A 646 -16.44 4.38 -11.51
C GLN A 646 -15.10 5.09 -11.44
N VAL A 647 -14.62 5.33 -10.22
CA VAL A 647 -13.27 5.87 -9.99
C VAL A 647 -12.27 4.77 -10.28
N ALA A 648 -11.46 4.97 -11.31
CA ALA A 648 -10.36 4.09 -11.71
C ALA A 648 -9.01 4.56 -11.16
N GLY A 649 -8.96 5.77 -10.59
CA GLY A 649 -7.79 6.24 -9.87
C GLY A 649 -7.75 7.74 -9.70
N TYR A 650 -6.59 8.18 -9.22
CA TYR A 650 -6.28 9.60 -9.03
C TYR A 650 -4.98 9.88 -9.72
N TYR A 651 -4.90 10.98 -10.44
CA TYR A 651 -3.71 11.26 -11.22
C TYR A 651 -3.35 12.72 -11.23
N ARG A 652 -2.11 12.98 -11.57
CA ARG A 652 -1.62 14.29 -11.98
C ARG A 652 -0.86 14.13 -13.28
N SER A 653 -1.04 15.08 -14.17
CA SER A 653 -0.47 15.04 -15.51
C SER A 653 -0.05 16.45 -15.90
N ASP A 654 1.20 16.58 -16.32
CA ASP A 654 1.70 17.76 -17.02
C ASP A 654 1.84 17.40 -18.50
N GLU A 655 0.85 17.83 -19.29
CA GLU A 655 0.81 17.58 -20.74
C GLU A 655 1.99 18.24 -21.48
N LYS A 656 2.60 19.30 -20.93
CA LYS A 656 3.76 19.96 -21.55
C LYS A 656 5.05 19.18 -21.27
N ALA A 657 5.21 18.74 -20.03
CA ALA A 657 6.35 17.91 -19.65
C ALA A 657 6.21 16.46 -20.13
N LYS A 658 5.02 16.05 -20.60
CA LYS A 658 4.67 14.67 -21.01
C LYS A 658 4.85 13.64 -19.88
N PHE A 659 4.58 14.06 -18.65
CA PHE A 659 4.69 13.22 -17.47
C PHE A 659 3.34 13.06 -16.78
N THR A 660 2.97 11.81 -16.48
CA THR A 660 1.75 11.48 -15.74
C THR A 660 2.02 10.46 -14.66
N PHE A 661 1.51 10.72 -13.46
CA PHE A 661 1.50 9.75 -12.36
C PHE A 661 0.07 9.45 -11.92
N LEU A 662 -0.27 8.16 -11.83
CA LEU A 662 -1.56 7.65 -11.37
C LEU A 662 -1.40 6.74 -10.15
N THR A 663 -2.28 6.93 -9.18
CA THR A 663 -2.57 5.95 -8.13
C THR A 663 -3.76 5.09 -8.56
N ILE A 664 -3.57 3.77 -8.57
CA ILE A 664 -4.58 2.78 -8.94
C ILE A 664 -5.17 2.16 -7.68
N PRO A 665 -6.48 2.33 -7.42
CA PRO A 665 -7.14 1.77 -6.24
C PRO A 665 -7.25 0.25 -6.34
N LYS A 666 -7.40 -0.40 -5.18
CA LYS A 666 -7.67 -1.85 -5.04
C LYS A 666 -6.58 -2.75 -5.61
N SER A 667 -5.38 -2.24 -5.86
CA SER A 667 -4.23 -3.01 -6.36
C SER A 667 -2.99 -2.82 -5.48
N GLY A 668 -2.17 -3.86 -5.44
CA GLY A 668 -0.80 -3.84 -4.93
C GLY A 668 0.21 -3.66 -6.07
N HIS A 669 1.31 -4.39 -6.02
CA HIS A 669 2.43 -4.27 -6.96
C HIS A 669 2.06 -4.68 -8.40
N PHE A 670 1.39 -5.82 -8.55
CA PHE A 670 1.01 -6.41 -9.84
C PHE A 670 -0.31 -5.83 -10.35
N VAL A 671 -0.32 -4.53 -10.67
CA VAL A 671 -1.55 -3.79 -11.00
C VAL A 671 -2.38 -4.46 -12.10
N PRO A 672 -1.83 -4.91 -13.24
CA PRO A 672 -2.65 -5.54 -14.29
C PRO A 672 -3.30 -6.86 -13.85
N THR A 673 -2.72 -7.57 -12.87
CA THR A 673 -3.36 -8.77 -12.29
C THR A 673 -4.68 -8.45 -11.62
N GLN A 674 -4.72 -7.32 -10.88
CA GLN A 674 -5.86 -6.94 -10.05
C GLN A 674 -6.82 -5.98 -10.77
N GLN A 675 -6.30 -5.12 -11.64
CA GLN A 675 -7.01 -4.02 -12.30
C GLN A 675 -6.73 -3.98 -13.83
N LEU A 676 -6.80 -5.14 -14.50
CA LEU A 676 -6.52 -5.28 -15.94
C LEU A 676 -7.29 -4.29 -16.82
N GLU A 677 -8.58 -4.11 -16.57
CA GLU A 677 -9.43 -3.25 -17.41
C GLU A 677 -9.13 -1.77 -17.20
N ILE A 678 -8.70 -1.37 -16.00
CA ILE A 678 -8.21 0.00 -15.75
C ILE A 678 -6.92 0.24 -16.54
N THR A 679 -5.95 -0.69 -16.49
CA THR A 679 -4.69 -0.53 -17.22
C THR A 679 -4.89 -0.55 -18.74
N LYS A 680 -5.79 -1.40 -19.25
CA LYS A 680 -6.24 -1.35 -20.65
C LYS A 680 -6.85 0.00 -21.01
N GLN A 681 -7.72 0.57 -20.17
CA GLN A 681 -8.33 1.86 -20.45
C GLN A 681 -7.29 2.99 -20.46
N ILE A 682 -6.33 2.98 -19.54
CA ILE A 682 -5.20 3.94 -19.53
C ILE A 682 -4.44 3.88 -20.87
N ILE A 683 -4.08 2.68 -21.34
CA ILE A 683 -3.36 2.51 -22.61
C ILE A 683 -4.21 2.99 -23.79
N SER A 684 -5.49 2.63 -23.81
CA SER A 684 -6.43 3.04 -24.85
C SER A 684 -6.53 4.57 -24.97
N ASP A 685 -6.64 5.27 -23.84
CA ASP A 685 -6.71 6.73 -23.80
C ASP A 685 -5.45 7.38 -24.40
N TYR A 686 -4.27 6.84 -24.11
CA TYR A 686 -2.99 7.30 -24.67
C TYR A 686 -2.84 6.96 -26.16
N PHE A 687 -3.33 5.80 -26.60
CA PHE A 687 -3.35 5.46 -28.03
C PHE A 687 -4.23 6.43 -28.82
N GLN A 688 -5.36 6.84 -28.23
CA GLN A 688 -6.31 7.73 -28.87
C GLN A 688 -5.86 9.20 -28.85
N SER A 689 -5.30 9.66 -27.73
CA SER A 689 -5.15 11.10 -27.47
C SER A 689 -3.81 11.53 -26.87
N GLN A 690 -2.89 10.59 -26.63
CA GLN A 690 -1.62 10.81 -25.92
C GLN A 690 -1.78 11.44 -24.53
N LYS A 691 -2.96 11.27 -23.92
CA LYS A 691 -3.25 11.67 -22.54
C LYS A 691 -4.41 10.85 -21.98
N LEU A 692 -4.64 10.97 -20.68
CA LEU A 692 -5.83 10.41 -20.05
C LEU A 692 -7.08 11.18 -20.42
N ILE A 693 -8.16 10.47 -20.72
CA ILE A 693 -9.45 11.04 -21.10
C ILE A 693 -10.36 11.05 -19.86
N CYS A 694 -11.06 12.17 -19.66
CA CYS A 694 -12.17 12.20 -18.71
C CYS A 694 -13.39 11.55 -19.37
N HIS A 695 -13.78 10.35 -18.95
CA HIS A 695 -14.89 9.61 -19.55
C HIS A 695 -16.28 10.14 -19.12
N LYS A 696 -16.35 11.06 -18.16
CA LYS A 696 -17.59 11.75 -17.76
C LYS A 696 -18.16 12.57 -18.92
N SER A 697 -19.48 12.82 -18.88
CA SER A 697 -20.16 13.65 -19.88
C SER A 697 -19.64 15.09 -19.92
N ASN A 698 -19.23 15.64 -18.77
CA ASN A 698 -18.55 16.92 -18.67
C ASN A 698 -17.10 16.71 -18.21
N GLN A 699 -16.14 17.27 -18.95
CA GLN A 699 -14.71 17.13 -18.63
C GLN A 699 -14.33 17.75 -17.29
N ASP A 700 -15.03 18.82 -16.89
CA ASP A 700 -14.77 19.51 -15.62
C ASP A 700 -15.12 18.65 -14.40
N ASP A 701 -15.92 17.59 -14.56
CA ASP A 701 -16.31 16.71 -13.46
C ASP A 701 -15.17 15.79 -12.99
N CYS A 702 -14.09 15.69 -13.78
CA CYS A 702 -12.86 15.00 -13.37
C CYS A 702 -11.88 15.90 -12.59
N LEU A 703 -12.13 17.21 -12.51
CA LEU A 703 -11.22 18.17 -11.88
C LEU A 703 -11.45 18.25 -10.37
N GLN A 704 -10.45 17.86 -9.56
CA GLN A 704 -10.55 18.07 -8.12
C GLN A 704 -10.50 19.56 -7.77
N SER A 705 -9.82 20.38 -8.56
CA SER A 705 -9.74 21.83 -8.36
C SER A 705 -11.13 22.48 -8.25
N LYS A 706 -12.09 22.05 -9.06
CA LYS A 706 -13.48 22.52 -9.00
C LYS A 706 -14.17 22.12 -7.70
N ILE A 707 -13.97 20.88 -7.26
CA ILE A 707 -14.51 20.37 -5.98
C ILE A 707 -13.89 21.15 -4.82
N MET A 708 -12.57 21.35 -4.83
CA MET A 708 -11.84 22.14 -3.82
C MET A 708 -12.40 23.55 -3.71
N CYS A 709 -12.53 24.28 -4.82
CA CYS A 709 -13.09 25.63 -4.84
C CYS A 709 -14.52 25.71 -4.28
N GLY A 710 -15.34 24.68 -4.57
CA GLY A 710 -16.68 24.55 -4.00
C GLY A 710 -16.67 24.46 -2.47
N TYR A 711 -15.81 23.62 -1.89
CA TYR A 711 -15.67 23.49 -0.43
C TYR A 711 -15.02 24.71 0.23
N MET A 712 -14.16 25.44 -0.49
CA MET A 712 -13.59 26.72 -0.02
C MET A 712 -14.56 27.90 -0.21
N ASN A 713 -15.84 27.65 -0.51
CA ASN A 713 -16.88 28.67 -0.72
C ASN A 713 -16.44 29.77 -1.71
N GLN A 714 -15.77 29.38 -2.79
CA GLN A 714 -15.22 30.30 -3.79
C GLN A 714 -14.32 31.37 -3.16
N CYS A 715 -13.40 30.94 -2.30
CA CYS A 715 -12.49 31.79 -1.55
C CYS A 715 -13.20 32.80 -0.65
N SER A 716 -14.31 32.37 -0.03
CA SER A 716 -15.06 33.15 0.95
C SER A 716 -15.43 34.57 0.52
N GLN A 717 -15.58 34.81 -0.79
CA GLN A 717 -15.80 36.14 -1.40
C GLN A 717 -14.65 37.14 -1.20
N ASN A 718 -13.54 36.72 -0.60
CA ASN A 718 -12.34 37.53 -0.37
C ASN A 718 -11.16 37.06 -1.23
N GLY A 719 -11.44 36.46 -2.38
CA GLY A 719 -10.42 36.01 -3.31
C GLY A 719 -11.03 35.43 -4.58
N VAL A 720 -10.17 34.86 -5.43
CA VAL A 720 -10.56 34.17 -6.65
C VAL A 720 -9.97 32.77 -6.63
N CYS A 721 -10.80 31.75 -6.88
CA CYS A 721 -10.37 30.37 -6.95
C CYS A 721 -10.03 29.96 -8.38
N ASP A 722 -8.94 29.22 -8.56
CA ASP A 722 -8.63 28.60 -9.84
C ASP A 722 -9.26 27.20 -9.93
N GLU A 723 -10.49 27.14 -10.42
CA GLU A 723 -11.25 25.89 -10.56
C GLU A 723 -10.69 24.94 -11.63
N LYS A 724 -9.78 25.39 -12.50
CA LYS A 724 -9.36 24.63 -13.68
C LYS A 724 -8.04 23.91 -13.50
N THR A 725 -7.10 24.50 -12.77
CA THR A 725 -5.74 23.97 -12.73
C THR A 725 -5.25 23.62 -11.33
N THR A 726 -5.32 24.55 -10.37
CA THR A 726 -4.68 24.38 -9.05
C THR A 726 -5.67 24.13 -7.91
N GLY A 727 -6.91 24.60 -8.03
CA GLY A 727 -7.89 24.59 -6.94
C GLY A 727 -7.53 25.53 -5.79
N LYS A 728 -6.49 26.36 -5.95
CA LYS A 728 -5.99 27.28 -4.93
C LYS A 728 -6.68 28.63 -5.04
N CYS A 729 -6.85 29.28 -3.89
CA CYS A 729 -7.37 30.62 -3.80
C CYS A 729 -6.25 31.67 -3.91
N LYS A 730 -6.50 32.73 -4.67
CA LYS A 730 -5.75 33.98 -4.60
C LYS A 730 -6.55 34.99 -3.79
N CYS A 731 -6.09 35.30 -2.58
CA CYS A 731 -6.80 36.19 -1.67
C CYS A 731 -6.66 37.66 -2.07
N ASN A 732 -7.71 38.43 -1.75
CA ASN A 732 -7.69 39.88 -1.75
C ASN A 732 -6.78 40.39 -0.63
N GLU A 733 -6.35 41.63 -0.73
CA GLU A 733 -5.53 42.28 0.29
C GLU A 733 -6.19 42.23 1.68
N GLY A 734 -5.40 41.88 2.71
CA GLY A 734 -5.87 41.74 4.09
C GLY A 734 -6.49 40.38 4.45
N TYR A 735 -6.55 39.44 3.50
CA TYR A 735 -7.06 38.07 3.72
C TYR A 735 -6.01 37.01 3.41
N THR A 736 -6.11 35.86 4.07
CA THR A 736 -5.17 34.74 3.97
C THR A 736 -5.87 33.42 4.28
N GLY A 737 -5.12 32.31 4.23
CA GLY A 737 -5.64 30.96 4.36
C GLY A 737 -6.09 30.38 3.02
N ALA A 738 -6.28 29.05 2.99
CA ALA A 738 -6.59 28.32 1.77
C ALA A 738 -7.94 28.71 1.13
N ASP A 739 -8.87 29.28 1.92
CA ASP A 739 -10.21 29.72 1.51
C ASP A 739 -10.39 31.24 1.59
N CYS A 740 -9.34 32.01 1.89
CA CYS A 740 -9.38 33.45 2.12
C CYS A 740 -10.39 33.93 3.17
N TYR A 741 -10.82 33.05 4.08
CA TYR A 741 -11.72 33.43 5.17
C TYR A 741 -11.01 34.27 6.23
N SER A 742 -9.77 33.92 6.55
CA SER A 742 -9.02 34.50 7.66
C SER A 742 -8.51 35.90 7.31
N LYS A 743 -8.70 36.84 8.24
CA LYS A 743 -8.00 38.13 8.16
C LYS A 743 -6.53 37.95 8.50
N LEU A 744 -5.67 38.62 7.75
CA LEU A 744 -4.24 38.67 7.99
C LEU A 744 -3.91 39.93 8.78
N PHE A 745 -3.35 39.76 9.98
CA PHE A 745 -2.94 40.87 10.83
C PHE A 745 -1.45 41.18 10.61
N GLU A 746 -1.14 42.39 10.20
CA GLU A 746 0.24 42.84 10.07
C GLU A 746 0.80 43.25 11.44
N LEU A 747 1.99 42.76 11.76
CA LEU A 747 2.72 43.12 12.98
C LEU A 747 3.60 44.35 12.72
N GLN A 748 3.41 45.37 13.54
CA GLN A 748 4.19 46.62 13.54
C GLN A 748 5.11 46.68 14.76
N ASP A 749 6.17 47.48 14.67
CA ASP A 749 7.09 47.68 15.80
C ASP A 749 6.37 48.24 17.04
N ASN A 750 6.74 47.74 18.22
CA ASN A 750 6.15 48.04 19.52
C ASN A 750 4.61 47.83 19.56
N GLN A 751 4.10 46.86 18.80
CA GLN A 751 2.69 46.51 18.78
C GLN A 751 2.34 45.57 19.92
N HIS A 752 1.30 45.94 20.66
CA HIS A 752 0.71 45.13 21.72
C HIS A 752 -0.78 44.92 21.40
N GLN A 753 -1.18 43.68 21.13
CA GLN A 753 -2.56 43.34 20.78
C GLN A 753 -3.13 42.25 21.68
N THR A 754 -4.42 42.38 22.00
CA THR A 754 -5.16 41.42 22.80
C THR A 754 -6.41 40.97 22.04
N TYR A 755 -6.52 39.66 21.86
CA TYR A 755 -7.60 39.01 21.15
C TYR A 755 -8.47 38.24 22.14
N LYS A 756 -9.76 38.59 22.19
CA LYS A 756 -10.76 37.81 22.93
C LYS A 756 -11.33 36.76 22.00
N LEU A 757 -11.01 35.50 22.29
CA LEU A 757 -11.39 34.35 21.49
C LEU A 757 -12.46 33.54 22.20
N ASN A 758 -13.43 33.00 21.47
CA ASN A 758 -14.46 32.12 22.03
C ASN A 758 -14.25 30.69 21.54
N GLY A 759 -13.76 29.80 22.41
CA GLY A 759 -13.38 28.44 22.04
C GLY A 759 -12.14 28.39 21.15
N THR A 760 -12.10 27.40 20.27
CA THR A 760 -11.02 27.26 19.28
C THR A 760 -11.23 28.22 18.12
N GLN A 761 -10.24 29.09 17.93
CA GLN A 761 -10.17 30.04 16.83
C GLN A 761 -8.74 30.11 16.31
N TYR A 762 -8.62 30.52 15.04
CA TYR A 762 -7.35 30.63 14.33
C TYR A 762 -7.06 32.11 14.06
N LEU A 763 -5.84 32.54 14.35
CA LEU A 763 -5.35 33.88 14.08
C LEU A 763 -4.16 33.78 13.12
N TYR A 764 -4.21 34.57 12.05
CA TYR A 764 -3.12 34.69 11.09
C TYR A 764 -2.45 36.05 11.22
N PHE A 765 -1.13 36.06 11.31
CA PHE A 765 -0.36 37.29 11.33
C PHE A 765 0.94 37.16 10.55
N GLN A 766 1.44 38.29 10.06
CA GLN A 766 2.69 38.34 9.29
C GLN A 766 3.60 39.48 9.71
N PHE A 767 4.88 39.30 9.44
CA PHE A 767 5.90 40.33 9.61
C PHE A 767 5.90 41.32 8.42
N GLN A 768 5.72 42.62 8.69
CA GLN A 768 5.38 43.62 7.67
C GLN A 768 6.60 44.18 6.87
N GLU A 769 7.82 44.16 7.41
CA GLU A 769 8.98 44.85 6.79
C GLU A 769 10.20 43.94 6.57
N ASN A 770 11.24 44.41 5.86
CA ASN A 770 12.57 43.80 5.93
C ASN A 770 13.30 44.45 7.10
N LEU A 771 13.78 43.67 8.08
CA LEU A 771 14.68 44.18 9.11
C LEU A 771 15.92 44.82 8.43
N SER A 772 16.28 46.04 8.84
CA SER A 772 17.55 46.65 8.43
C SER A 772 18.72 45.83 8.96
N GLN A 773 19.90 45.96 8.34
CA GLN A 773 21.09 45.22 8.75
C GLN A 773 21.40 45.43 10.25
N GLY A 774 21.28 44.36 11.04
CA GLY A 774 21.51 44.36 12.49
C GLY A 774 20.27 44.50 13.38
N GLN A 775 19.11 44.88 12.82
CA GLN A 775 17.85 44.88 13.57
C GLN A 775 17.38 43.44 13.83
N LYS A 776 16.77 43.23 14.99
CA LYS A 776 16.20 41.94 15.42
C LYS A 776 14.76 42.13 15.86
N TYR A 777 13.97 41.06 15.87
CA TYR A 777 12.62 41.10 16.43
C TYR A 777 12.47 40.18 17.63
N VAL A 778 11.50 40.52 18.49
CA VAL A 778 10.92 39.63 19.51
C VAL A 778 9.42 39.54 19.24
N LEU A 779 8.90 38.31 19.18
CA LEU A 779 7.47 38.01 19.17
C LEU A 779 7.13 37.24 20.45
N GLU A 780 6.21 37.76 21.25
CA GLU A 780 5.66 37.09 22.42
C GLU A 780 4.19 36.78 22.21
N ILE A 781 3.78 35.57 22.56
CA ILE A 781 2.40 35.12 22.52
C ILE A 781 2.09 34.51 23.87
N SER A 782 1.03 35.00 24.53
CA SER A 782 0.60 34.48 25.83
C SER A 782 -0.91 34.29 25.88
N SER A 783 -1.35 33.29 26.63
CA SER A 783 -2.76 32.91 26.71
C SER A 783 -3.02 32.14 28.00
N MET A 784 -4.23 32.27 28.55
CA MET A 784 -4.64 31.49 29.73
C MET A 784 -4.85 30.01 29.41
N PHE A 785 -5.27 29.71 28.17
CA PHE A 785 -5.42 28.34 27.67
C PHE A 785 -4.27 27.97 26.74
N PRO A 786 -3.94 26.67 26.60
CA PRO A 786 -2.95 26.23 25.62
C PRO A 786 -3.28 26.70 24.21
N PHE A 787 -2.26 26.91 23.38
CA PHE A 787 -2.37 27.19 21.96
C PHE A 787 -1.31 26.44 21.17
N ASP A 788 -1.57 26.27 19.87
CA ASP A 788 -0.59 25.79 18.91
C ASP A 788 -0.21 26.96 17.98
N ALA A 789 1.06 27.07 17.62
CA ALA A 789 1.57 28.10 16.73
C ALA A 789 2.40 27.46 15.61
N PHE A 790 2.10 27.80 14.36
CA PHE A 790 2.74 27.29 13.16
C PHE A 790 3.33 28.46 12.38
N PHE A 791 4.59 28.34 11.98
CA PHE A 791 5.35 29.39 11.29
C PHE A 791 5.91 28.86 9.98
N SER A 792 5.87 29.71 8.95
CA SER A 792 6.49 29.48 7.65
C SER A 792 7.05 30.79 7.10
N GLY A 793 7.94 30.73 6.12
CA GLY A 793 8.33 31.89 5.32
C GLY A 793 7.13 32.58 4.66
N ILE A 794 7.29 33.86 4.29
CA ILE A 794 6.18 34.72 3.83
C ILE A 794 5.45 34.21 2.57
N ASP A 795 6.16 33.44 1.74
CA ASP A 795 5.64 32.88 0.49
C ASP A 795 4.83 31.58 0.70
N ASN A 796 4.85 31.03 1.92
CA ASN A 796 4.18 29.78 2.28
C ASN A 796 3.05 30.04 3.29
N GLU A 797 1.93 29.32 3.13
CA GLU A 797 0.81 29.42 4.07
C GLU A 797 0.97 28.39 5.20
N PRO A 798 1.26 28.81 6.44
CA PRO A 798 1.37 27.87 7.55
C PRO A 798 0.01 27.25 7.86
N ASN A 799 -0.01 25.95 8.07
CA ASN A 799 -1.17 25.20 8.52
C ASN A 799 -0.74 24.01 9.38
N GLU A 800 -1.69 23.22 9.88
CA GLU A 800 -1.39 22.09 10.77
C GLU A 800 -0.64 20.92 10.09
N PHE A 801 -0.60 20.91 8.76
CA PHE A 801 0.07 19.89 7.95
C PHE A 801 1.36 20.38 7.29
N GLU A 802 1.49 21.68 7.04
CA GLU A 802 2.63 22.30 6.36
C GLU A 802 3.12 23.54 7.13
N TYR A 803 4.31 23.42 7.69
CA TYR A 803 4.97 24.44 8.49
C TYR A 803 6.49 24.23 8.50
N GLU A 804 7.25 25.30 8.73
CA GLU A 804 8.70 25.21 8.98
C GLU A 804 8.98 24.96 10.47
N ILE A 805 8.24 25.66 11.34
CA ILE A 805 8.36 25.53 12.79
C ILE A 805 6.96 25.44 13.40
N ALA A 806 6.76 24.54 14.35
CA ALA A 806 5.52 24.47 15.12
C ALA A 806 5.80 24.31 16.62
N PHE A 807 5.00 25.00 17.42
CA PHE A 807 4.97 24.86 18.87
C PHE A 807 3.55 24.43 19.28
N LYS A 808 3.43 23.34 20.01
CA LYS A 808 2.13 22.77 20.38
C LYS A 808 1.89 22.88 21.89
N SER A 809 0.65 23.07 22.30
CA SER A 809 0.22 23.12 23.70
C SER A 809 0.97 24.14 24.57
N GLN A 810 1.27 25.33 24.04
CA GLN A 810 1.95 26.40 24.77
C GLN A 810 0.96 27.32 25.47
N THR A 811 1.29 27.85 26.65
CA THR A 811 0.57 28.98 27.27
C THR A 811 1.35 30.29 27.15
N TYR A 812 2.64 30.19 26.84
CA TYR A 812 3.55 31.29 26.57
C TYR A 812 4.56 30.84 25.52
N LEU A 813 4.83 31.70 24.54
CA LEU A 813 5.84 31.51 23.51
C LEU A 813 6.58 32.83 23.32
N GLN A 814 7.91 32.81 23.35
CA GLN A 814 8.75 33.93 22.94
C GLN A 814 9.66 33.45 21.82
N LEU A 815 9.66 34.18 20.70
CA LEU A 815 10.52 33.94 19.55
C LEU A 815 11.40 35.15 19.33
N ARG A 816 12.71 34.91 19.26
CA ARG A 816 13.69 35.95 18.97
C ARG A 816 14.40 35.64 17.67
N SER A 817 14.54 36.64 16.82
CA SER A 817 15.14 36.47 15.49
C SER A 817 16.63 36.11 15.52
N ASP A 818 17.32 36.30 16.65
CA ASP A 818 18.71 35.88 16.82
C ASP A 818 18.88 34.40 17.18
N GLU A 819 17.82 33.77 17.65
CA GLU A 819 17.76 32.34 17.93
C GLU A 819 17.22 31.54 16.72
N ILE A 820 16.50 32.22 15.81
CA ILE A 820 15.82 31.59 14.66
C ILE A 820 16.20 32.32 13.37
N GLN A 821 17.40 32.05 12.87
CA GLN A 821 17.92 32.69 11.66
C GLN A 821 17.15 32.33 10.38
N SER A 822 16.40 31.22 10.39
CA SER A 822 15.65 30.74 9.22
C SER A 822 14.38 31.54 8.91
N LEU A 823 13.90 32.41 9.81
CA LEU A 823 12.65 33.17 9.64
C LEU A 823 12.88 34.70 9.64
N PRO A 824 13.63 35.26 8.68
CA PRO A 824 13.80 36.72 8.58
C PRO A 824 12.48 37.45 8.26
N LYS A 825 11.55 36.73 7.62
CA LYS A 825 10.13 37.07 7.49
C LYS A 825 9.31 35.82 7.71
N PHE A 826 8.15 35.97 8.31
CA PHE A 826 7.25 34.84 8.50
C PHE A 826 5.79 35.24 8.34
N LYS A 827 5.00 34.24 7.98
CA LYS A 827 3.57 34.17 8.27
C LYS A 827 3.37 33.15 9.39
N ALA A 828 2.44 33.43 10.29
CA ALA A 828 2.14 32.57 11.42
C ALA A 828 0.65 32.29 11.51
N LEU A 829 0.32 31.05 11.86
CA LEU A 829 -1.01 30.60 12.23
C LEU A 829 -1.01 30.21 13.70
N VAL A 830 -1.88 30.80 14.51
CA VAL A 830 -2.06 30.43 15.92
C VAL A 830 -3.46 29.91 16.16
N ARG A 831 -3.55 28.72 16.73
CA ARG A 831 -4.78 28.01 17.10
C ARG A 831 -4.96 28.04 18.60
N SER A 832 -6.03 28.69 19.08
CA SER A 832 -6.43 28.65 20.50
C SER A 832 -7.03 27.28 20.86
N ASN A 833 -6.55 26.63 21.92
CA ASN A 833 -7.08 25.36 22.42
C ASN A 833 -7.94 25.59 23.66
N ALA A 834 -8.91 26.51 23.56
CA ALA A 834 -9.83 26.85 24.65
C ALA A 834 -11.05 25.91 24.72
N ILE A 835 -10.78 24.60 24.61
CA ILE A 835 -11.78 23.53 24.72
C ILE A 835 -11.31 22.56 25.79
N ASP A 836 -12.17 22.28 26.77
CA ASP A 836 -11.98 21.15 27.66
C ASP A 836 -12.71 19.94 27.09
N HIS A 837 -11.92 18.98 26.60
CA HIS A 837 -12.43 17.74 26.00
C HIS A 837 -13.12 16.81 27.00
N TYR A 838 -12.83 16.91 28.31
CA TYR A 838 -13.49 16.07 29.32
C TYR A 838 -14.89 16.61 29.65
N SER A 839 -15.04 17.93 29.74
CA SER A 839 -16.34 18.55 30.05
C SER A 839 -17.14 18.99 28.82
N ASN A 840 -16.56 18.91 27.61
CA ASN A 840 -17.12 19.44 26.36
C ASN A 840 -17.52 20.92 26.48
N LYS A 841 -16.73 21.70 27.24
CA LYS A 841 -16.95 23.13 27.42
C LYS A 841 -15.97 23.95 26.60
N PHE A 842 -16.51 24.97 25.94
CA PHE A 842 -15.75 26.00 25.25
C PHE A 842 -15.56 27.17 26.21
N TYR A 843 -14.32 27.64 26.35
CA TYR A 843 -14.01 28.78 27.21
C TYR A 843 -13.72 30.01 26.38
N GLN A 844 -14.09 31.16 26.94
CA GLN A 844 -13.55 32.42 26.48
C GLN A 844 -12.07 32.50 26.86
N ASN A 845 -11.24 32.77 25.89
CA ASN A 845 -9.80 32.89 26.04
C ASN A 845 -9.36 34.32 25.68
N THR A 846 -8.34 34.80 26.37
CA THR A 846 -7.68 36.05 26.03
C THR A 846 -6.26 35.72 25.60
N MET A 847 -5.96 35.97 24.34
CA MET A 847 -4.64 35.78 23.77
C MET A 847 -3.99 37.14 23.57
N ARG A 848 -2.76 37.30 24.05
CA ARG A 848 -1.97 38.51 23.93
C ARG A 848 -0.79 38.24 23.02
N ILE A 849 -0.59 39.13 22.05
CA ILE A 849 0.51 39.11 21.09
C ILE A 849 1.27 40.43 21.23
N ASP A 850 2.55 40.35 21.55
CA ASP A 850 3.46 41.48 21.65
C ASP A 850 4.57 41.33 20.61
N PHE A 851 4.84 42.38 19.85
CA PHE A 851 5.87 42.38 18.80
C PHE A 851 6.73 43.62 18.89
N SER A 852 8.06 43.47 18.84
CA SER A 852 9.00 44.59 18.95
C SER A 852 10.27 44.34 18.13
N ILE A 853 10.81 45.41 17.57
CA ILE A 853 12.08 45.43 16.83
C ILE A 853 13.13 46.13 17.71
N TYR A 854 14.35 45.60 17.79
CA TYR A 854 15.44 46.14 18.61
C TYR A 854 16.80 46.10 17.92
#